data_AF-A0A537K9U1-F1
#
_entry.id   AF-A0A537K9U1-F1
#
_cell.length_a   1.000
_cell.length_b   1.000
_cell.length_c   1.000
_cell.angle_alpha   90.00
_cell.angle_beta   90.00
_cell.angle_gamma   90.00
#
_symmetry.space_group_name_H-M   'P 1'
#
loop_
_entity.id
_entity.type
_entity.pdbx_description
1 polymer ?
#
loop_
_entity_poly.entity_id
_entity_poly.type
_entity_poly.pdbx_seq_one_letter_code
_entity_poly.pdbx_strand_id
1 'polypeptide(L)'
;MSPHPPSPGTGAITNTKTEGIAMTATNLRFLFVLLASVLLGACGERLDVEVKARIDGQPAAQATVVVDREQLGVTDAQGVFAKQIRKKAGAEIDVTVSKEMPGYRIEPWKSTVLVKLPKDGQVGTYRFDADLKAMRFVTLRVSEKGAPLPGAKVTVGGKEAGVTDAEGQIVYLYRQQPAKGAEFDVTKAGYGAYRAVHRFEPGQVIEVALNRQAVLAIKALTDEYGRASGVPGLSVSIDGNTVGKTDAQGSYTYTYRGAPGKKAVIALAAPGYIPGAWKTTVRLEGQVNLHRYFYPTTPKPIRIGIYRVVGNSPGVDLKDVAAQTEQALATQLFKFPGFREVPGERLQAEVKQRKLSIERIVAKGWQDTPLRATVDMIVLGSVAKDDDGYLAEAKFHTASGKIIFSEIARARSARGIDGAVREIVNNVIERFPFEGTVIGMEDARYRINLGRNWRIGRGTEFTLTTPRFGEGGKVSGYRETGWIEVKRGDDNSSLAEVATLKQGEKVQIGDRVVRRTGGEGEEGDRRTYVLLTAKGGVGTDVTPLAGTNVYLNGEWKGATEANGQAQIPLRLGRNYALMLYRHGYQQVTGKISVDKSGEAREFVLAANNALFKVDSEPSAASVYIDDEPVGKTPIAGGKLVTFGFHSVRLTYGEDYRDFFEVMEFTKKEEDRTGERRIALQKDFLKIGERARQKGDIDGAIKAYAAAGRDHPDYAEARQRLGEIYLDDKEDYDRAIAEFETVLALPENQQLIYKQFAVTFTNLGHAYCEQGNRLVNSDRDAASKDFANAIKALQTARQNTRFFPKAEYDEAVHDTYYYTALAYHKLYLMTKQPAVMNSASLAWREYFDFFPKKLEGIPAFVQAREAARRYRDQIQEQ
;
A
#
# COMPACT_ATOMS: atom_id res chain seq x y z
N MET A 1 26.85 1.90 -31.45
CA MET A 1 27.10 1.16 -32.70
C MET A 1 26.33 -0.16 -32.62
N SER A 2 25.62 -0.63 -33.65
CA SER A 2 25.07 0.05 -34.84
C SER A 2 23.81 -0.71 -35.31
N PRO A 3 22.87 -0.07 -36.05
CA PRO A 3 21.53 -0.61 -36.32
C PRO A 3 21.40 -1.26 -37.71
N HIS A 4 20.25 -1.90 -38.00
CA HIS A 4 19.71 -2.04 -39.37
C HIS A 4 18.16 -2.25 -39.40
N PRO A 5 17.47 -2.10 -40.57
CA PRO A 5 16.10 -1.54 -40.68
C PRO A 5 15.06 -2.52 -41.32
N PRO A 6 13.80 -2.09 -41.63
CA PRO A 6 12.67 -2.99 -41.95
C PRO A 6 12.24 -3.07 -43.44
N SER A 7 11.03 -3.64 -43.71
CA SER A 7 10.28 -3.82 -44.99
C SER A 7 10.46 -5.22 -45.64
N PRO A 8 9.56 -5.77 -46.51
CA PRO A 8 8.26 -5.27 -47.05
C PRO A 8 7.05 -6.26 -47.05
N GLY A 9 5.82 -5.76 -47.37
CA GLY A 9 4.71 -6.45 -48.10
C GLY A 9 4.00 -7.71 -47.52
N THR A 10 2.80 -8.16 -47.96
CA THR A 10 1.74 -7.57 -48.83
C THR A 10 0.42 -8.40 -48.75
N GLY A 11 -0.76 -7.80 -49.02
CA GLY A 11 -2.09 -8.46 -49.11
C GLY A 11 -3.04 -8.07 -47.96
N ALA A 12 -4.23 -7.46 -48.10
CA ALA A 12 -5.34 -7.56 -49.08
C ALA A 12 -6.08 -8.91 -48.99
N ILE A 13 -7.42 -9.04 -49.04
CA ILE A 13 -8.56 -8.18 -49.47
C ILE A 13 -9.75 -8.53 -48.52
N THR A 14 -10.79 -7.76 -48.13
CA THR A 14 -11.39 -6.42 -48.46
C THR A 14 -11.74 -5.68 -47.12
N ASN A 15 -12.62 -4.67 -46.92
CA ASN A 15 -13.54 -3.85 -47.73
C ASN A 15 -13.75 -2.44 -47.09
N THR A 16 -14.08 -1.39 -47.86
CA THR A 16 -14.67 -0.12 -47.38
C THR A 16 -15.47 0.58 -48.49
N LYS A 17 -16.54 1.32 -48.14
CA LYS A 17 -17.18 2.31 -49.02
C LYS A 17 -17.50 3.59 -48.26
N THR A 18 -16.98 4.70 -48.77
CA THR A 18 -17.31 6.07 -48.34
C THR A 18 -17.58 6.85 -49.62
N GLU A 19 -18.73 7.52 -49.73
CA GLU A 19 -19.06 8.37 -50.87
C GLU A 19 -19.37 9.78 -50.39
N GLY A 20 -18.61 10.75 -50.91
CA GLY A 20 -18.91 12.17 -50.85
C GLY A 20 -19.02 12.70 -52.28
N ILE A 21 -19.89 13.68 -52.51
CA ILE A 21 -20.20 14.20 -53.85
C ILE A 21 -19.99 15.71 -53.88
N ALA A 22 -19.26 16.16 -54.90
CA ALA A 22 -19.22 17.56 -55.33
C ALA A 22 -19.33 17.61 -56.88
N MET A 23 -19.83 18.74 -57.39
CA MET A 23 -20.19 19.00 -58.80
C MET A 23 -18.98 18.83 -59.76
N THR A 24 -19.13 18.54 -61.07
CA THR A 24 -19.78 19.43 -62.08
C THR A 24 -20.06 18.80 -63.47
N ALA A 25 -21.14 19.28 -64.12
CA ALA A 25 -21.24 19.71 -65.55
C ALA A 25 -21.26 18.73 -66.78
N THR A 26 -22.38 18.77 -67.53
CA THR A 26 -22.48 18.98 -69.02
C THR A 26 -22.69 17.81 -70.03
N ASN A 27 -23.98 17.61 -70.41
CA ASN A 27 -24.58 17.47 -71.78
C ASN A 27 -24.52 16.20 -72.70
N LEU A 28 -25.67 16.01 -73.42
CA LEU A 28 -25.92 15.37 -74.75
C LEU A 28 -25.80 13.81 -74.87
N ARG A 29 -26.58 13.06 -75.71
CA ARG A 29 -27.83 13.29 -76.50
C ARG A 29 -28.44 11.96 -77.07
N PHE A 30 -29.78 11.87 -77.26
CA PHE A 30 -30.55 10.92 -78.12
C PHE A 30 -30.52 9.39 -77.77
N LEU A 31 -31.43 8.49 -78.22
CA LEU A 31 -32.57 8.56 -79.19
C LEU A 31 -33.79 7.66 -78.79
N PHE A 32 -34.96 7.96 -79.36
CA PHE A 32 -36.32 7.37 -79.34
C PHE A 32 -36.55 5.84 -79.35
N VAL A 33 -37.75 5.40 -78.90
CA VAL A 33 -38.88 4.86 -79.74
C VAL A 33 -40.23 5.01 -78.99
N LEU A 34 -41.35 5.08 -79.73
CA LEU A 34 -42.73 5.33 -79.25
C LEU A 34 -43.48 4.06 -78.79
N LEU A 35 -44.51 4.25 -77.95
CA LEU A 35 -45.88 3.82 -78.29
C LEU A 35 -46.95 4.77 -77.70
N ALA A 36 -48.18 4.65 -78.17
CA ALA A 36 -49.31 5.55 -77.93
C ALA A 36 -50.08 5.22 -76.61
N SER A 37 -51.15 5.91 -76.15
CA SER A 37 -52.09 6.84 -76.82
C SER A 37 -52.95 7.66 -75.80
N VAL A 38 -53.80 8.55 -76.35
CA VAL A 38 -55.00 9.20 -75.75
C VAL A 38 -54.79 10.46 -74.89
N LEU A 39 -55.63 11.47 -75.17
CA LEU A 39 -55.72 12.73 -74.44
C LEU A 39 -56.65 12.60 -73.22
N LEU A 40 -56.38 13.34 -72.14
CA LEU A 40 -57.39 14.12 -71.40
C LEU A 40 -56.79 14.90 -70.22
N GLY A 41 -57.46 15.99 -69.84
CA GLY A 41 -57.50 16.43 -68.45
C GLY A 41 -56.40 17.41 -67.99
N ALA A 42 -56.54 18.68 -68.39
CA ALA A 42 -56.07 19.80 -67.55
C ALA A 42 -56.96 19.97 -66.29
N CYS A 43 -57.20 18.87 -65.58
CA CYS A 43 -58.17 18.73 -64.49
C CYS A 43 -57.46 18.65 -63.13
N GLY A 44 -56.90 19.80 -62.76
CA GLY A 44 -56.51 20.15 -61.40
C GLY A 44 -56.85 21.63 -61.22
N GLU A 45 -57.61 21.95 -60.18
CA GLU A 45 -58.06 23.30 -59.88
C GLU A 45 -56.87 24.18 -59.53
N ARG A 46 -56.90 25.43 -59.98
CA ARG A 46 -55.92 26.44 -59.57
C ARG A 46 -56.27 26.86 -58.14
N LEU A 47 -55.30 26.73 -57.24
CA LEU A 47 -55.42 27.13 -55.85
C LEU A 47 -54.11 27.80 -55.42
N ASP A 48 -54.22 28.77 -54.53
CA ASP A 48 -53.07 29.56 -54.07
C ASP A 48 -52.65 29.06 -52.69
N VAL A 49 -51.40 28.65 -52.54
CA VAL A 49 -50.81 28.31 -51.24
C VAL A 49 -50.09 29.55 -50.71
N GLU A 50 -50.53 30.04 -49.56
CA GLU A 50 -49.97 31.19 -48.86
C GLU A 50 -49.42 30.72 -47.50
N VAL A 51 -48.12 30.91 -47.29
CA VAL A 51 -47.40 30.50 -46.08
C VAL A 51 -46.84 31.74 -45.38
N LYS A 52 -47.04 31.83 -44.07
CA LYS A 52 -46.49 32.90 -43.23
C LYS A 52 -45.58 32.30 -42.16
N ALA A 53 -44.28 32.30 -42.42
CA ALA A 53 -43.28 31.74 -41.53
C ALA A 53 -42.83 32.74 -40.46
N ARG A 54 -42.71 32.27 -39.22
CA ARG A 54 -42.23 33.04 -38.06
C ARG A 54 -41.22 32.26 -37.24
N ILE A 55 -40.31 32.95 -36.57
CA ILE A 55 -39.37 32.42 -35.56
C ILE A 55 -39.39 33.39 -34.37
N ASP A 56 -39.60 32.88 -33.15
CA ASP A 56 -39.75 33.71 -31.93
C ASP A 56 -40.75 34.88 -32.12
N GLY A 57 -41.82 34.64 -32.90
CA GLY A 57 -42.84 35.62 -33.26
C GLY A 57 -42.46 36.62 -34.37
N GLN A 58 -41.19 36.70 -34.79
CA GLN A 58 -40.70 37.60 -35.83
C GLN A 58 -40.78 36.96 -37.23
N PRO A 59 -40.89 37.76 -38.31
CA PRO A 59 -40.85 37.28 -39.70
C PRO A 59 -39.65 36.38 -40.01
N ALA A 60 -39.91 35.13 -40.41
CA ALA A 60 -38.86 34.19 -40.79
C ALA A 60 -38.61 34.25 -42.30
N ALA A 61 -37.94 35.31 -42.75
CA ALA A 61 -37.49 35.46 -44.13
C ALA A 61 -36.50 34.35 -44.56
N GLN A 62 -36.48 33.99 -45.84
CA GLN A 62 -35.65 32.91 -46.40
C GLN A 62 -35.89 31.54 -45.72
N ALA A 63 -37.10 31.30 -45.22
CA ALA A 63 -37.55 29.96 -44.84
C ALA A 63 -38.00 29.21 -46.10
N THR A 64 -37.49 28.00 -46.29
CA THR A 64 -37.80 27.12 -47.41
C THR A 64 -39.22 26.58 -47.28
N VAL A 65 -40.00 26.69 -48.35
CA VAL A 65 -41.36 26.14 -48.43
C VAL A 65 -41.36 24.97 -49.43
N VAL A 66 -41.63 23.78 -48.89
CA VAL A 66 -41.81 22.53 -49.64
C VAL A 66 -43.30 22.18 -49.61
N VAL A 67 -43.87 21.87 -50.76
CA VAL A 67 -45.25 21.40 -50.90
C VAL A 67 -45.25 20.10 -51.67
N ASP A 68 -45.91 19.06 -51.17
CA ASP A 68 -46.01 17.74 -51.80
C ASP A 68 -44.65 17.10 -52.15
N ARG A 69 -43.62 17.43 -51.34
CA ARG A 69 -42.20 17.07 -51.51
C ARG A 69 -41.44 17.84 -52.60
N GLU A 70 -42.06 18.79 -53.29
CA GLU A 70 -41.40 19.73 -54.22
C GLU A 70 -41.07 21.06 -53.50
N GLN A 71 -39.83 21.55 -53.61
CA GLN A 71 -39.47 22.87 -53.08
C GLN A 71 -40.03 23.98 -53.98
N LEU A 72 -41.07 24.67 -53.54
CA LEU A 72 -41.74 25.67 -54.35
C LEU A 72 -41.12 27.06 -54.26
N GLY A 73 -40.34 27.35 -53.21
CA GLY A 73 -39.58 28.59 -53.06
C GLY A 73 -39.13 28.84 -51.62
N VAL A 74 -38.92 30.12 -51.31
CA VAL A 74 -38.57 30.63 -49.97
C VAL A 74 -39.42 31.85 -49.62
N THR A 75 -39.57 32.15 -48.33
CA THR A 75 -40.27 33.35 -47.86
C THR A 75 -39.49 34.65 -48.10
N ASP A 76 -40.24 35.72 -48.32
CA ASP A 76 -39.77 37.09 -48.49
C ASP A 76 -39.29 37.74 -47.17
N ALA A 77 -38.91 39.03 -47.22
CA ALA A 77 -38.45 39.78 -46.05
C ALA A 77 -39.51 39.94 -44.95
N GLN A 78 -40.79 39.77 -45.28
CA GLN A 78 -41.95 39.83 -44.38
C GLN A 78 -42.34 38.42 -43.87
N GLY A 79 -41.57 37.39 -44.22
CA GLY A 79 -41.83 36.00 -43.83
C GLY A 79 -42.96 35.34 -44.60
N VAL A 80 -43.41 35.93 -45.71
CA VAL A 80 -44.53 35.45 -46.52
C VAL A 80 -44.03 34.74 -47.77
N PHE A 81 -44.73 33.70 -48.19
CA PHE A 81 -44.56 33.03 -49.48
C PHE A 81 -45.94 32.76 -50.05
N ALA A 82 -46.17 33.13 -51.32
CA ALA A 82 -47.42 32.85 -52.02
C ALA A 82 -47.13 32.29 -53.41
N LYS A 83 -47.76 31.16 -53.77
CA LYS A 83 -47.63 30.57 -55.10
C LYS A 83 -48.88 29.80 -55.51
N GLN A 84 -49.30 29.99 -56.76
CA GLN A 84 -50.38 29.22 -57.36
C GLN A 84 -49.89 27.82 -57.75
N ILE A 85 -50.64 26.80 -57.36
CA ILE A 85 -50.42 25.41 -57.75
C ILE A 85 -51.69 24.82 -58.40
N ARG A 86 -51.62 23.57 -58.86
CA ARG A 86 -52.80 22.82 -59.32
C ARG A 86 -52.92 21.51 -58.58
N LYS A 87 -54.09 21.23 -58.01
CA LYS A 87 -54.40 19.98 -57.31
C LYS A 87 -55.82 19.52 -57.65
N LYS A 88 -56.13 18.24 -57.42
CA LYS A 88 -57.51 17.72 -57.56
C LYS A 88 -58.25 17.92 -56.23
N ALA A 89 -59.54 18.24 -56.29
CA ALA A 89 -60.40 18.17 -55.12
C ALA A 89 -60.37 16.74 -54.51
N GLY A 90 -60.38 16.65 -53.19
CA GLY A 90 -60.21 15.40 -52.45
C GLY A 90 -58.75 14.96 -52.23
N ALA A 91 -57.76 15.58 -52.88
CA ALA A 91 -56.35 15.30 -52.61
C ALA A 91 -55.81 16.13 -51.43
N GLU A 92 -54.78 15.63 -50.78
CA GLU A 92 -54.07 16.34 -49.71
C GLU A 92 -52.95 17.25 -50.25
N ILE A 93 -52.67 18.33 -49.54
CA ILE A 93 -51.52 19.22 -49.74
C ILE A 93 -50.62 19.06 -48.50
N ASP A 94 -49.43 18.47 -48.67
CA ASP A 94 -48.42 18.36 -47.62
C ASP A 94 -47.51 19.60 -47.63
N VAL A 95 -47.66 20.52 -46.66
CA VAL A 95 -46.77 21.69 -46.52
C VAL A 95 -45.73 21.43 -45.44
N THR A 96 -44.44 21.55 -45.81
CA THR A 96 -43.32 21.61 -44.87
C THR A 96 -42.59 22.94 -45.02
N VAL A 97 -42.36 23.62 -43.90
CA VAL A 97 -41.56 24.84 -43.84
C VAL A 97 -40.33 24.57 -42.99
N SER A 98 -39.15 24.89 -43.50
CA SER A 98 -37.89 24.72 -42.77
C SER A 98 -37.00 25.95 -42.92
N LYS A 99 -36.12 26.17 -41.95
CA LYS A 99 -35.06 27.18 -42.05
C LYS A 99 -33.84 26.72 -41.27
N GLU A 100 -32.67 26.87 -41.87
CA GLU A 100 -31.39 26.63 -41.21
C GLU A 100 -30.75 27.97 -40.83
N MET A 101 -30.16 28.04 -39.64
CA MET A 101 -29.45 29.22 -39.13
C MET A 101 -28.25 28.78 -38.28
N PRO A 102 -27.03 29.29 -38.52
CA PRO A 102 -25.86 28.96 -37.70
C PRO A 102 -26.11 29.23 -36.21
N GLY A 103 -25.85 28.26 -35.35
CA GLY A 103 -26.09 28.35 -33.91
C GLY A 103 -27.51 28.02 -33.44
N TYR A 104 -28.40 27.63 -34.35
CA TYR A 104 -29.78 27.23 -34.04
C TYR A 104 -30.05 25.77 -34.44
N ARG A 105 -30.98 25.13 -33.72
CA ARG A 105 -31.71 23.94 -34.15
C ARG A 105 -33.18 24.34 -34.29
N ILE A 106 -33.69 24.30 -35.50
CA ILE A 106 -35.04 24.75 -35.84
C ILE A 106 -35.81 23.53 -36.33
N GLU A 107 -36.92 23.20 -35.66
CA GLU A 107 -37.79 22.09 -36.07
C GLU A 107 -38.57 22.48 -37.34
N PRO A 108 -38.53 21.68 -38.42
CA PRO A 108 -39.37 21.93 -39.59
C PRO A 108 -40.84 21.88 -39.23
N TRP A 109 -41.56 22.98 -39.46
CA TRP A 109 -43.01 23.04 -39.28
C TRP A 109 -43.70 22.27 -40.40
N LYS A 110 -44.76 21.53 -40.07
CA LYS A 110 -45.50 20.69 -41.03
C LYS A 110 -47.01 20.80 -40.82
N SER A 111 -47.76 20.77 -41.91
CA SER A 111 -49.22 20.70 -41.91
C SER A 111 -49.73 20.07 -43.21
N THR A 112 -50.79 19.27 -43.10
CA THR A 112 -51.45 18.61 -44.23
C THR A 112 -52.90 19.06 -44.28
N VAL A 113 -53.39 19.51 -45.44
CA VAL A 113 -54.77 19.97 -45.64
C VAL A 113 -55.37 19.39 -46.91
N LEU A 114 -56.60 18.87 -46.81
CA LEU A 114 -57.34 18.27 -47.93
C LEU A 114 -58.08 19.34 -48.76
N VAL A 115 -57.94 19.27 -50.08
CA VAL A 115 -58.51 20.23 -51.04
C VAL A 115 -60.02 20.05 -51.16
N LYS A 116 -60.76 21.10 -50.81
CA LYS A 116 -62.21 21.19 -50.88
C LYS A 116 -62.64 21.79 -52.22
N LEU A 117 -63.77 21.31 -52.74
CA LEU A 117 -64.43 21.86 -53.93
C LEU A 117 -64.73 23.36 -53.75
N PRO A 118 -64.35 24.22 -54.71
CA PRO A 118 -64.65 25.65 -54.67
C PRO A 118 -66.14 25.90 -54.91
N LYS A 119 -66.67 26.93 -54.25
CA LYS A 119 -67.97 27.51 -54.63
C LYS A 119 -67.72 28.59 -55.68
N ASP A 120 -68.58 28.60 -56.71
CA ASP A 120 -68.75 29.72 -57.65
C ASP A 120 -67.45 30.20 -58.35
N GLY A 121 -66.57 29.25 -58.69
CA GLY A 121 -65.42 29.46 -59.59
C GLY A 121 -64.26 30.28 -59.01
N GLN A 122 -64.27 30.62 -57.72
CA GLN A 122 -63.17 31.35 -57.08
C GLN A 122 -61.94 30.45 -56.84
N VAL A 123 -60.74 31.00 -57.03
CA VAL A 123 -59.47 30.36 -56.68
C VAL A 123 -59.38 30.24 -55.16
N GLY A 124 -59.31 29.02 -54.65
CA GLY A 124 -59.20 28.78 -53.20
C GLY A 124 -57.81 29.12 -52.68
N THR A 125 -57.71 30.06 -51.74
CA THR A 125 -56.46 30.32 -51.01
C THR A 125 -56.37 29.45 -49.76
N TYR A 126 -55.30 28.66 -49.65
CA TYR A 126 -54.99 27.84 -48.48
C TYR A 126 -53.86 28.52 -47.70
N ARG A 127 -54.18 28.99 -46.48
CA ARG A 127 -53.27 29.76 -45.62
C ARG A 127 -52.65 28.89 -44.52
N PHE A 128 -51.33 29.01 -44.33
CA PHE A 128 -50.54 28.22 -43.39
C PHE A 128 -49.65 29.15 -42.52
N ASP A 129 -49.98 29.30 -41.24
CA ASP A 129 -49.17 30.03 -40.26
C ASP A 129 -48.09 29.10 -39.66
N ALA A 130 -46.86 29.26 -40.12
CA ALA A 130 -45.73 28.38 -39.81
C ALA A 130 -44.80 28.99 -38.75
N ASP A 131 -45.16 28.85 -37.47
CA ASP A 131 -44.30 29.25 -36.35
C ASP A 131 -43.23 28.16 -36.09
N LEU A 132 -42.00 28.45 -36.51
CA LEU A 132 -40.84 27.58 -36.46
C LEU A 132 -40.19 27.65 -35.07
N LYS A 133 -40.23 26.52 -34.35
CA LYS A 133 -39.65 26.41 -33.00
C LYS A 133 -38.13 26.38 -33.08
N ALA A 134 -37.50 27.48 -32.67
CA ALA A 134 -36.06 27.63 -32.65
C ALA A 134 -35.46 27.40 -31.25
N MET A 135 -34.57 26.43 -31.13
CA MET A 135 -33.63 26.31 -30.01
C MET A 135 -32.29 26.90 -30.45
N ARG A 136 -31.67 27.73 -29.61
CA ARG A 136 -30.28 28.18 -29.76
C ARG A 136 -29.36 27.16 -29.10
N PHE A 137 -28.11 27.07 -29.52
CA PHE A 137 -27.10 26.25 -28.84
C PHE A 137 -25.79 26.99 -28.61
N VAL A 138 -25.03 26.53 -27.61
CA VAL A 138 -23.65 26.96 -27.32
C VAL A 138 -22.84 25.70 -26.98
N THR A 139 -21.59 25.63 -27.41
CA THR A 139 -20.71 24.49 -27.15
C THR A 139 -19.71 24.86 -26.05
N LEU A 140 -19.63 24.09 -24.98
CA LEU A 140 -18.49 24.15 -24.06
C LEU A 140 -17.45 23.15 -24.52
N ARG A 141 -16.19 23.57 -24.61
CA ARG A 141 -15.03 22.69 -24.82
C ARG A 141 -14.19 22.70 -23.56
N VAL A 142 -14.00 21.52 -22.96
CA VAL A 142 -13.30 21.33 -21.70
C VAL A 142 -11.97 20.62 -21.96
N SER A 143 -10.87 21.15 -21.42
CA SER A 143 -9.52 20.61 -21.65
C SER A 143 -8.63 20.56 -20.41
N GLU A 144 -7.67 19.64 -20.39
CA GLU A 144 -6.47 19.74 -19.55
C GLU A 144 -5.30 20.20 -20.44
N LYS A 145 -4.74 21.39 -20.17
CA LYS A 145 -3.58 21.94 -20.90
C LYS A 145 -3.75 21.94 -22.44
N GLY A 146 -4.99 22.08 -22.93
CA GLY A 146 -5.34 22.04 -24.36
C GLY A 146 -5.69 20.65 -24.91
N ALA A 147 -5.48 19.57 -24.16
CA ALA A 147 -5.96 18.23 -24.53
C ALA A 147 -7.44 18.06 -24.13
N PRO A 148 -8.31 17.50 -25.01
CA PRO A 148 -9.70 17.19 -24.71
C PRO A 148 -9.93 16.45 -23.38
N LEU A 149 -10.96 16.83 -22.63
CA LEU A 149 -11.26 16.27 -21.32
C LEU A 149 -12.69 15.67 -21.24
N PRO A 150 -12.88 14.40 -21.68
CA PRO A 150 -14.16 13.70 -21.62
C PRO A 150 -14.69 13.49 -20.20
N GLY A 151 -16.00 13.31 -20.05
CA GLY A 151 -16.64 12.96 -18.77
C GLY A 151 -16.56 14.04 -17.69
N ALA A 152 -16.36 15.31 -18.06
CA ALA A 152 -16.51 16.44 -17.14
C ALA A 152 -17.99 16.83 -17.05
N LYS A 153 -18.55 16.84 -15.84
CA LYS A 153 -19.95 17.18 -15.58
C LYS A 153 -20.17 18.68 -15.65
N VAL A 154 -21.16 19.09 -16.44
CA VAL A 154 -21.54 20.49 -16.65
C VAL A 154 -22.94 20.77 -16.10
N THR A 155 -23.06 21.83 -15.32
CA THR A 155 -24.36 22.39 -14.91
C THR A 155 -24.46 23.86 -15.30
N VAL A 156 -25.64 24.29 -15.77
CA VAL A 156 -25.91 25.64 -16.24
C VAL A 156 -27.05 26.25 -15.43
N GLY A 157 -26.79 27.38 -14.77
CA GLY A 157 -27.76 28.03 -13.88
C GLY A 157 -28.29 27.10 -12.77
N GLY A 158 -27.41 26.26 -12.21
CA GLY A 158 -27.74 25.26 -11.18
C GLY A 158 -28.48 24.01 -11.67
N LYS A 159 -28.74 23.87 -12.98
CA LYS A 159 -29.36 22.66 -13.58
C LYS A 159 -28.34 21.83 -14.35
N GLU A 160 -28.43 20.52 -14.26
CA GLU A 160 -27.53 19.62 -14.99
C GLU A 160 -27.77 19.68 -16.50
N ALA A 161 -26.69 19.87 -17.27
CA ALA A 161 -26.70 19.88 -18.73
C ALA A 161 -26.14 18.58 -19.32
N GLY A 162 -25.26 17.88 -18.59
CA GLY A 162 -24.72 16.57 -18.96
C GLY A 162 -23.24 16.43 -18.64
N VAL A 163 -22.55 15.59 -19.41
CA VAL A 163 -21.09 15.38 -19.37
C VAL A 163 -20.47 15.60 -20.75
N THR A 164 -19.17 15.89 -20.79
CA THR A 164 -18.43 16.05 -22.06
C THR A 164 -18.16 14.74 -22.81
N ASP A 165 -18.18 14.82 -24.14
CA ASP A 165 -17.84 13.76 -25.09
C ASP A 165 -16.32 13.51 -25.20
N ALA A 166 -15.91 12.59 -26.09
CA ALA A 166 -14.51 12.20 -26.30
C ALA A 166 -13.62 13.39 -26.71
N GLU A 167 -14.18 14.30 -27.51
CA GLU A 167 -13.59 15.55 -27.97
C GLU A 167 -13.63 16.66 -26.90
N GLY A 168 -14.04 16.33 -25.67
CA GLY A 168 -14.10 17.23 -24.53
C GLY A 168 -15.25 18.23 -24.60
N GLN A 169 -16.21 18.04 -25.49
CA GLN A 169 -17.25 19.00 -25.82
C GLN A 169 -18.62 18.63 -25.23
N ILE A 170 -19.48 19.63 -25.05
CA ILE A 170 -20.90 19.45 -24.74
C ILE A 170 -21.71 20.59 -25.34
N VAL A 171 -22.84 20.28 -25.97
CA VAL A 171 -23.74 21.26 -26.59
C VAL A 171 -24.92 21.56 -25.64
N TYR A 172 -24.98 22.78 -25.12
CA TYR A 172 -26.08 23.25 -24.29
C TYR A 172 -27.16 23.94 -25.15
N LEU A 173 -28.41 23.49 -25.03
CA LEU A 173 -29.57 24.01 -25.77
C LEU A 173 -30.40 24.97 -24.90
N TYR A 174 -30.77 26.12 -25.47
CA TYR A 174 -31.53 27.17 -24.77
C TYR A 174 -32.54 27.86 -25.71
N ARG A 175 -33.64 28.40 -25.17
CA ARG A 175 -34.58 29.24 -25.94
C ARG A 175 -34.17 30.71 -25.91
N GLN A 176 -34.04 31.25 -24.71
CA GLN A 176 -33.57 32.61 -24.43
C GLN A 176 -32.49 32.55 -23.34
N GLN A 177 -31.53 33.47 -23.39
CA GLN A 177 -30.47 33.60 -22.38
C GLN A 177 -30.92 34.56 -21.26
N PRO A 178 -30.57 34.32 -19.99
CA PRO A 178 -30.80 35.30 -18.93
C PRO A 178 -30.04 36.61 -19.21
N ALA A 179 -30.64 37.77 -18.92
CA ALA A 179 -30.08 39.08 -19.27
C ALA A 179 -28.67 39.38 -18.69
N LYS A 180 -28.23 38.64 -17.66
CA LYS A 180 -26.89 38.74 -17.05
C LYS A 180 -25.88 37.70 -17.59
N GLY A 181 -26.25 36.89 -18.59
CA GLY A 181 -25.55 35.67 -18.95
C GLY A 181 -26.02 34.46 -18.14
N ALA A 182 -25.48 33.27 -18.41
CA ALA A 182 -25.71 32.07 -17.61
C ALA A 182 -24.42 31.64 -16.88
N GLU A 183 -24.57 31.17 -15.64
CA GLU A 183 -23.48 30.53 -14.88
C GLU A 183 -23.25 29.12 -15.41
N PHE A 184 -22.00 28.81 -15.79
CA PHE A 184 -21.54 27.47 -16.11
C PHE A 184 -20.61 26.97 -15.03
N ASP A 185 -20.97 25.82 -14.45
CA ASP A 185 -20.08 25.04 -13.60
C ASP A 185 -19.58 23.82 -14.37
N VAL A 186 -18.28 23.54 -14.26
CA VAL A 186 -17.67 22.33 -14.82
C VAL A 186 -16.86 21.62 -13.73
N THR A 187 -17.17 20.35 -13.51
CA THR A 187 -16.57 19.54 -12.44
C THR A 187 -16.11 18.18 -12.96
N LYS A 188 -14.94 17.70 -12.50
CA LYS A 188 -14.45 16.36 -12.79
C LYS A 188 -13.61 15.85 -11.62
N ALA A 189 -13.72 14.56 -11.31
CA ALA A 189 -12.93 13.93 -10.25
C ALA A 189 -11.41 14.12 -10.52
N GLY A 190 -10.67 14.62 -9.51
CA GLY A 190 -9.25 14.95 -9.64
C GLY A 190 -8.94 16.35 -10.20
N TYR A 191 -9.94 17.15 -10.59
CA TYR A 191 -9.76 18.50 -11.14
C TYR A 191 -10.37 19.57 -10.21
N GLY A 192 -9.80 20.78 -10.25
CA GLY A 192 -10.43 21.96 -9.65
C GLY A 192 -11.74 22.27 -10.37
N ALA A 193 -12.76 22.69 -9.63
CA ALA A 193 -14.03 23.10 -10.24
C ALA A 193 -13.88 24.44 -10.96
N TYR A 194 -14.48 24.56 -12.13
CA TYR A 194 -14.66 25.82 -12.84
C TYR A 194 -16.07 26.35 -12.58
N ARG A 195 -16.21 27.66 -12.37
CA ARG A 195 -17.47 28.39 -12.23
C ARG A 195 -17.31 29.77 -12.85
N ALA A 196 -18.12 30.11 -13.86
CA ALA A 196 -18.10 31.43 -14.49
C ALA A 196 -19.46 31.79 -15.11
N VAL A 197 -19.82 33.07 -15.05
CA VAL A 197 -21.00 33.61 -15.75
C VAL A 197 -20.59 34.12 -17.12
N HIS A 198 -21.17 33.55 -18.18
CA HIS A 198 -20.91 33.93 -19.57
C HIS A 198 -22.17 34.51 -20.22
N ARG A 199 -21.99 35.62 -20.96
CA ARG A 199 -22.87 35.95 -22.10
C ARG A 199 -22.29 35.27 -23.33
N PHE A 200 -23.16 34.83 -24.24
CA PHE A 200 -22.77 33.99 -25.37
C PHE A 200 -23.81 34.04 -26.49
N GLU A 201 -23.31 34.06 -27.72
CA GLU A 201 -24.12 34.08 -28.94
C GLU A 201 -24.45 32.65 -29.43
N PRO A 202 -25.53 32.47 -30.21
CA PRO A 202 -25.86 31.18 -30.81
C PRO A 202 -24.69 30.63 -31.65
N GLY A 203 -24.29 29.39 -31.38
CA GLY A 203 -23.21 28.68 -32.07
C GLY A 203 -21.80 28.96 -31.51
N GLN A 204 -21.66 29.81 -30.50
CA GLN A 204 -20.36 30.10 -29.88
C GLN A 204 -19.73 28.87 -29.20
N VAL A 205 -18.39 28.81 -29.20
CA VAL A 205 -17.61 27.89 -28.37
C VAL A 205 -17.08 28.62 -27.14
N ILE A 206 -17.25 28.04 -25.95
CA ILE A 206 -16.69 28.52 -24.67
C ILE A 206 -15.60 27.54 -24.25
N GLU A 207 -14.35 28.00 -24.23
CA GLU A 207 -13.20 27.21 -23.80
C GLU A 207 -13.06 27.20 -22.27
N VAL A 208 -12.92 26.00 -21.69
CA VAL A 208 -12.85 25.76 -20.24
C VAL A 208 -11.63 24.88 -19.93
N ALA A 209 -10.55 25.50 -19.46
CA ALA A 209 -9.38 24.78 -18.98
C ALA A 209 -9.60 24.28 -17.53
N LEU A 210 -9.70 22.96 -17.34
CA LEU A 210 -9.61 22.36 -16.01
C LEU A 210 -8.17 21.99 -15.68
N ASN A 211 -7.75 22.34 -14.46
CA ASN A 211 -6.45 22.00 -13.90
C ASN A 211 -6.62 20.94 -12.79
N ARG A 212 -5.67 20.02 -12.65
CA ARG A 212 -5.71 19.01 -11.58
C ARG A 212 -5.71 19.66 -10.19
N GLN A 213 -6.45 19.07 -9.25
CA GLN A 213 -6.38 19.46 -7.83
C GLN A 213 -4.94 19.29 -7.34
N ALA A 214 -4.46 20.25 -6.54
CA ALA A 214 -3.09 20.19 -6.08
C ALA A 214 -2.97 19.25 -4.88
N VAL A 215 -2.12 18.22 -5.01
CA VAL A 215 -1.87 17.23 -3.97
C VAL A 215 -0.49 17.48 -3.38
N LEU A 216 -0.48 18.01 -2.16
CA LEU A 216 0.73 18.22 -1.38
C LEU A 216 1.04 16.96 -0.58
N ALA A 217 2.09 16.23 -0.95
CA ALA A 217 2.60 15.08 -0.23
C ALA A 217 3.87 15.48 0.53
N ILE A 218 3.81 15.44 1.86
CA ILE A 218 4.90 15.73 2.78
C ILE A 218 5.48 14.43 3.32
N LYS A 219 6.81 14.38 3.50
CA LYS A 219 7.51 13.32 4.21
C LYS A 219 8.57 13.88 5.15
N ALA A 220 8.30 13.81 6.45
CA ALA A 220 9.24 14.10 7.52
C ALA A 220 10.06 12.85 7.86
N LEU A 221 11.39 12.98 7.87
CA LEU A 221 12.33 11.87 8.03
C LEU A 221 13.38 12.15 9.11
N THR A 222 13.93 11.12 9.73
CA THR A 222 15.20 11.13 10.47
C THR A 222 16.12 10.08 9.84
N ASP A 223 17.44 10.17 10.01
CA ASP A 223 18.38 9.12 9.61
C ASP A 223 19.28 8.77 10.79
N GLU A 224 19.30 7.49 11.16
CA GLU A 224 20.06 6.93 12.29
C GLU A 224 20.70 5.61 11.82
N TYR A 225 22.02 5.47 11.99
CA TYR A 225 22.83 4.32 11.58
C TYR A 225 22.68 3.93 10.10
N GLY A 226 22.51 4.95 9.24
CA GLY A 226 22.38 4.82 7.79
C GLY A 226 20.98 4.43 7.31
N ARG A 227 19.96 4.56 8.17
CA ARG A 227 18.56 4.26 7.85
C ARG A 227 17.68 5.49 8.01
N ALA A 228 17.10 5.93 6.89
CA ALA A 228 16.00 6.88 6.89
C ALA A 228 14.72 6.24 7.48
N SER A 229 14.04 6.95 8.39
CA SER A 229 12.75 6.54 8.95
C SER A 229 11.82 7.72 9.17
N GLY A 230 10.51 7.46 9.19
CA GLY A 230 9.49 8.49 9.32
C GLY A 230 9.46 9.16 10.69
N VAL A 231 9.20 10.46 10.74
CA VAL A 231 8.98 11.21 11.99
C VAL A 231 7.47 11.45 12.19
N PRO A 232 6.80 10.70 13.06
CA PRO A 232 5.35 10.79 13.27
C PRO A 232 4.94 11.98 14.14
N GLY A 233 3.68 12.39 14.00
CA GLY A 233 3.03 13.35 14.89
C GLY A 233 3.41 14.83 14.69
N LEU A 234 4.26 15.16 13.71
CA LEU A 234 4.65 16.54 13.42
C LEU A 234 3.45 17.33 12.91
N SER A 235 3.14 18.45 13.54
CA SER A 235 2.03 19.31 13.11
C SER A 235 2.35 19.97 11.77
N VAL A 236 1.44 19.79 10.81
CA VAL A 236 1.52 20.37 9.47
C VAL A 236 0.57 21.57 9.39
N SER A 237 1.07 22.72 8.97
CA SER A 237 0.27 23.93 8.78
C SER A 237 0.46 24.51 7.37
N ILE A 238 -0.62 25.06 6.81
CA ILE A 238 -0.67 25.70 5.49
C ILE A 238 -1.24 27.11 5.68
N ASP A 239 -0.48 28.12 5.26
CA ASP A 239 -0.77 29.54 5.49
C ASP A 239 -1.09 29.86 6.96
N GLY A 240 -0.34 29.22 7.88
CA GLY A 240 -0.51 29.33 9.33
C GLY A 240 -1.56 28.41 9.94
N ASN A 241 -2.52 27.90 9.16
CA ASN A 241 -3.59 27.03 9.66
C ASN A 241 -3.12 25.58 9.75
N THR A 242 -3.20 24.96 10.93
CA THR A 242 -2.84 23.54 11.11
C THR A 242 -3.87 22.63 10.45
N VAL A 243 -3.43 21.83 9.48
CA VAL A 243 -4.28 20.95 8.66
C VAL A 243 -4.21 19.48 9.07
N GLY A 244 -3.20 19.08 9.86
CA GLY A 244 -3.06 17.71 10.34
C GLY A 244 -1.71 17.41 10.98
N LYS A 245 -1.37 16.13 11.07
CA LYS A 245 -0.10 15.61 11.58
C LYS A 245 0.46 14.49 10.70
N THR A 246 1.77 14.28 10.72
CA THR A 246 2.41 13.15 10.03
C THR A 246 2.06 11.80 10.64
N ASP A 247 1.91 10.79 9.79
CA ASP A 247 1.63 9.39 10.14
C ASP A 247 2.86 8.64 10.68
N ALA A 248 2.71 7.33 10.97
CA ALA A 248 3.78 6.46 11.46
C ALA A 248 4.97 6.33 10.49
N GLN A 249 4.77 6.64 9.21
CA GLN A 249 5.74 6.65 8.13
C GLN A 249 6.27 8.07 7.85
N GLY A 250 5.99 9.02 8.75
CA GLY A 250 6.37 10.43 8.65
C GLY A 250 5.66 11.19 7.52
N SER A 251 4.63 10.61 6.92
CA SER A 251 3.99 11.12 5.71
C SER A 251 2.71 11.89 6.05
N TYR A 252 2.34 12.86 5.21
CA TYR A 252 1.05 13.55 5.30
C TYR A 252 0.64 14.08 3.91
N THR A 253 -0.62 13.87 3.53
CA THR A 253 -1.13 14.24 2.21
C THR A 253 -2.30 15.22 2.35
N TYR A 254 -2.22 16.35 1.65
CA TYR A 254 -3.26 17.38 1.62
C TYR A 254 -3.72 17.65 0.19
N THR A 255 -5.00 17.43 -0.09
CA THR A 255 -5.63 17.75 -1.37
C THR A 255 -6.24 19.15 -1.31
N TYR A 256 -5.58 20.11 -1.97
CA TYR A 256 -6.06 21.48 -2.08
C TYR A 256 -7.19 21.58 -3.12
N ARG A 257 -8.34 22.09 -2.67
CA ARG A 257 -9.57 22.22 -3.48
C ARG A 257 -9.80 23.63 -4.05
N GLY A 258 -8.91 24.58 -3.78
CA GLY A 258 -9.00 25.95 -4.32
C GLY A 258 -8.33 26.11 -5.68
N ALA A 259 -8.23 27.35 -6.16
CA ALA A 259 -7.65 27.66 -7.47
C ALA A 259 -6.16 27.25 -7.56
N PRO A 260 -5.80 26.29 -8.44
CA PRO A 260 -4.42 25.83 -8.55
C PRO A 260 -3.49 26.93 -9.06
N GLY A 261 -2.21 26.83 -8.70
CA GLY A 261 -1.21 27.89 -8.89
C GLY A 261 -1.10 28.87 -7.71
N LYS A 262 -1.99 28.78 -6.70
CA LYS A 262 -1.85 29.54 -5.44
C LYS A 262 -0.48 29.27 -4.80
N LYS A 263 0.24 30.34 -4.41
CA LYS A 263 1.39 30.24 -3.50
C LYS A 263 0.88 30.03 -2.06
N ALA A 264 1.45 29.05 -1.36
CA ALA A 264 1.12 28.77 0.04
C ALA A 264 2.39 28.52 0.87
N VAL A 265 2.38 28.98 2.12
CA VAL A 265 3.46 28.75 3.09
C VAL A 265 3.18 27.45 3.84
N ILE A 266 4.05 26.47 3.66
CA ILE A 266 3.98 25.18 4.35
C ILE A 266 4.91 25.24 5.56
N ALA A 267 4.39 24.86 6.73
CA ALA A 267 5.14 24.79 7.97
C ALA A 267 5.03 23.40 8.61
N LEU A 268 6.14 22.93 9.19
CA LEU A 268 6.23 21.72 10.00
C LEU A 268 6.77 22.10 11.38
N ALA A 269 6.02 21.79 12.44
CA ALA A 269 6.49 21.95 13.82
C ALA A 269 7.02 20.61 14.36
N ALA A 270 8.26 20.61 14.85
CA ALA A 270 9.01 19.41 15.24
C ALA A 270 9.66 19.56 16.63
N PRO A 271 8.85 19.73 17.70
CA PRO A 271 9.38 19.79 19.07
C PRO A 271 10.15 18.51 19.41
N GLY A 272 11.34 18.65 20.00
CA GLY A 272 12.27 17.54 20.26
C GLY A 272 13.13 17.13 19.06
N TYR A 273 13.12 17.89 17.97
CA TYR A 273 13.98 17.66 16.80
C TYR A 273 14.70 18.95 16.35
N ILE A 274 15.72 18.78 15.51
CA ILE A 274 16.46 19.82 14.80
C ILE A 274 16.20 19.66 13.29
N PRO A 275 15.71 20.71 12.60
CA PRO A 275 15.28 22.00 13.15
C PRO A 275 13.92 21.87 13.87
N GLY A 276 13.74 22.55 15.01
CA GLY A 276 12.51 22.48 15.82
C GLY A 276 11.24 22.98 15.12
N ALA A 277 11.41 23.75 14.04
CA ALA A 277 10.38 23.98 13.03
C ALA A 277 11.04 24.18 11.66
N TRP A 278 10.32 23.88 10.60
CA TRP A 278 10.73 24.17 9.22
C TRP A 278 9.60 24.86 8.46
N LYS A 279 9.95 25.75 7.53
CA LYS A 279 9.00 26.47 6.67
C LYS A 279 9.52 26.53 5.23
N THR A 280 8.61 26.50 4.26
CA THR A 280 8.88 26.75 2.84
C THR A 280 7.66 27.37 2.17
N THR A 281 7.83 27.92 0.96
CA THR A 281 6.71 28.40 0.12
C THR A 281 6.64 27.53 -1.13
N VAL A 282 5.46 26.97 -1.40
CA VAL A 282 5.20 26.16 -2.61
C VAL A 282 4.12 26.78 -3.47
N ARG A 283 4.09 26.40 -4.75
CA ARG A 283 2.96 26.64 -5.66
C ARG A 283 2.07 25.39 -5.65
N LEU A 284 0.83 25.53 -5.18
CA LEU A 284 -0.14 24.44 -5.10
C LEU A 284 -0.73 24.18 -6.48
N GLU A 285 -0.03 23.36 -7.28
CA GLU A 285 -0.43 22.98 -8.65
C GLU A 285 0.05 21.56 -8.95
N GLY A 286 -0.84 20.67 -9.38
CA GLY A 286 -0.49 19.25 -9.60
C GLY A 286 0.03 18.56 -8.34
N GLN A 287 0.96 17.62 -8.48
CA GLN A 287 1.57 16.93 -7.34
C GLN A 287 2.80 17.69 -6.83
N VAL A 288 2.79 18.05 -5.55
CA VAL A 288 3.89 18.75 -4.86
C VAL A 288 4.47 17.82 -3.80
N ASN A 289 5.68 17.31 -4.02
CA ASN A 289 6.36 16.42 -3.07
C ASN A 289 7.37 17.21 -2.22
N LEU A 290 7.25 17.18 -0.89
CA LEU A 290 8.16 17.82 0.05
C LEU A 290 8.77 16.79 1.01
N HIS A 291 10.07 16.51 0.87
CA HIS A 291 10.82 15.72 1.83
C HIS A 291 11.67 16.63 2.73
N ARG A 292 11.65 16.38 4.05
CA ARG A 292 12.45 17.14 5.02
C ARG A 292 12.98 16.23 6.13
N TYR A 293 14.27 16.38 6.42
CA TYR A 293 14.92 15.67 7.53
C TYR A 293 14.91 16.50 8.84
N PHE A 294 14.75 15.78 9.95
CA PHE A 294 14.61 16.24 11.33
C PHE A 294 15.32 15.24 12.25
N TYR A 295 16.39 15.66 12.92
CA TYR A 295 17.18 14.79 13.80
C TYR A 295 16.83 15.04 15.27
N PRO A 296 16.72 14.02 16.14
CA PRO A 296 16.23 14.21 17.51
C PRO A 296 17.22 15.02 18.38
N THR A 297 16.70 15.95 19.19
CA THR A 297 17.54 16.72 20.15
C THR A 297 18.14 15.84 21.24
N THR A 298 17.52 14.69 21.49
CA THR A 298 17.98 13.66 22.44
C THR A 298 18.04 12.32 21.70
N PRO A 299 19.22 11.68 21.55
CA PRO A 299 19.33 10.41 20.86
C PRO A 299 18.60 9.31 21.64
N LYS A 300 18.02 8.36 20.90
CA LYS A 300 17.26 7.24 21.46
C LYS A 300 18.21 6.07 21.73
N PRO A 301 18.07 5.34 22.87
CA PRO A 301 18.81 4.11 23.09
C PRO A 301 18.59 3.11 21.96
N ILE A 302 19.68 2.58 21.41
CA ILE A 302 19.65 1.62 20.29
C ILE A 302 19.02 0.33 20.79
N ARG A 303 17.97 -0.17 20.13
CA ARG A 303 17.35 -1.45 20.51
C ARG A 303 18.17 -2.60 19.95
N ILE A 304 18.95 -3.23 20.81
CA ILE A 304 19.84 -4.34 20.46
C ILE A 304 19.24 -5.62 21.01
N GLY A 305 19.13 -6.64 20.17
CA GLY A 305 18.84 -8.00 20.61
C GLY A 305 20.05 -8.89 20.34
N ILE A 306 20.51 -9.59 21.38
CA ILE A 306 21.44 -10.71 21.19
C ILE A 306 20.58 -11.86 20.65
N TYR A 307 20.90 -12.35 19.45
CA TYR A 307 20.17 -13.47 18.87
C TYR A 307 20.53 -14.75 19.61
N ARG A 308 21.81 -15.14 19.55
CA ARG A 308 22.45 -16.25 20.27
C ARG A 308 23.98 -16.12 20.27
N VAL A 309 24.64 -16.94 21.07
CA VAL A 309 26.08 -17.29 20.99
C VAL A 309 26.25 -18.77 20.62
N VAL A 310 27.27 -19.12 19.82
CA VAL A 310 27.52 -20.51 19.33
C VAL A 310 28.97 -20.98 19.44
N GLY A 311 29.17 -22.29 19.53
CA GLY A 311 30.51 -22.92 19.47
C GLY A 311 31.10 -22.99 18.06
N ASN A 312 32.37 -22.62 17.88
CA ASN A 312 33.07 -22.64 16.59
C ASN A 312 34.30 -23.58 16.56
N SER A 313 34.30 -24.67 17.34
CA SER A 313 35.41 -25.64 17.42
C SER A 313 34.94 -27.08 17.18
N PRO A 314 35.39 -27.76 16.10
CA PRO A 314 35.02 -29.14 15.82
C PRO A 314 35.38 -30.11 16.95
N GLY A 315 34.40 -30.90 17.41
CA GLY A 315 34.63 -31.95 18.40
C GLY A 315 34.84 -31.46 19.84
N VAL A 316 34.62 -30.19 20.13
CA VAL A 316 34.59 -29.64 21.48
C VAL A 316 33.14 -29.27 21.81
N ASP A 317 32.57 -29.82 22.89
CA ASP A 317 31.30 -29.28 23.39
C ASP A 317 31.56 -27.91 24.05
N LEU A 318 30.89 -26.90 23.53
CA LEU A 318 30.98 -25.51 23.96
C LEU A 318 29.63 -24.96 24.42
N LYS A 319 28.58 -25.79 24.52
CA LYS A 319 27.21 -25.34 24.76
C LYS A 319 27.08 -24.49 26.04
N ASP A 320 27.61 -24.99 27.15
CA ASP A 320 27.53 -24.29 28.45
C ASP A 320 28.36 -22.99 28.44
N VAL A 321 29.48 -22.99 27.71
CA VAL A 321 30.38 -21.82 27.56
C VAL A 321 29.73 -20.76 26.67
N ALA A 322 29.02 -21.16 25.61
CA ALA A 322 28.25 -20.28 24.75
C ALA A 322 27.06 -19.68 25.52
N ALA A 323 26.31 -20.47 26.29
CA ALA A 323 25.22 -20.01 27.14
C ALA A 323 25.72 -19.04 28.24
N GLN A 324 26.86 -19.34 28.89
CA GLN A 324 27.53 -18.43 29.83
C GLN A 324 27.91 -17.11 29.14
N THR A 325 28.46 -17.17 27.92
CA THR A 325 28.84 -15.99 27.13
C THR A 325 27.63 -15.15 26.74
N GLU A 326 26.52 -15.77 26.34
CA GLU A 326 25.26 -15.11 26.00
C GLU A 326 24.65 -14.37 27.20
N GLN A 327 24.55 -15.07 28.33
CA GLN A 327 24.06 -14.49 29.58
C GLN A 327 24.97 -13.36 30.08
N ALA A 328 26.29 -13.54 30.00
CA ALA A 328 27.25 -12.49 30.36
C ALA A 328 27.15 -11.28 29.43
N LEU A 329 26.97 -11.48 28.12
CA LEU A 329 26.81 -10.39 27.15
C LEU A 329 25.55 -9.58 27.48
N ALA A 330 24.40 -10.22 27.68
CA ALA A 330 23.17 -9.53 28.08
C ALA A 330 23.34 -8.78 29.41
N THR A 331 23.85 -9.46 30.43
CA THR A 331 24.05 -8.91 31.79
C THR A 331 25.00 -7.71 31.83
N GLN A 332 25.99 -7.61 30.94
CA GLN A 332 26.92 -6.47 30.92
C GLN A 332 26.50 -5.38 29.92
N LEU A 333 26.09 -5.75 28.70
CA LEU A 333 25.80 -4.81 27.60
C LEU A 333 24.65 -3.86 27.95
N PHE A 334 23.58 -4.38 28.57
CA PHE A 334 22.38 -3.60 28.90
C PHE A 334 22.48 -2.81 30.22
N LYS A 335 23.64 -2.80 30.88
CA LYS A 335 23.97 -1.81 31.93
C LYS A 335 24.27 -0.43 31.37
N PHE A 336 24.57 -0.33 30.06
CA PHE A 336 24.85 0.94 29.41
C PHE A 336 23.57 1.55 28.80
N PRO A 337 23.12 2.74 29.24
CA PRO A 337 21.80 3.27 28.88
C PRO A 337 21.66 3.71 27.41
N GLY A 338 22.74 3.79 26.65
CA GLY A 338 22.70 3.98 25.20
C GLY A 338 22.26 2.74 24.41
N PHE A 339 22.23 1.56 25.06
CA PHE A 339 21.66 0.33 24.52
C PHE A 339 20.40 -0.06 25.29
N ARG A 340 19.38 -0.55 24.58
CA ARG A 340 18.13 -1.07 25.14
C ARG A 340 17.94 -2.50 24.68
N GLU A 341 17.62 -3.40 25.60
CA GLU A 341 17.39 -4.81 25.28
C GLU A 341 16.13 -5.02 24.42
N VAL A 342 16.28 -5.85 23.40
CA VAL A 342 15.22 -6.68 22.84
C VAL A 342 15.49 -8.12 23.33
N PRO A 343 14.66 -8.69 24.21
CA PRO A 343 14.93 -10.00 24.80
C PRO A 343 15.15 -11.08 23.74
N GLY A 344 16.18 -11.91 23.91
CA GLY A 344 16.64 -12.87 22.90
C GLY A 344 15.54 -13.83 22.44
N GLU A 345 14.75 -14.37 23.37
CA GLU A 345 13.60 -15.24 23.08
C GLU A 345 12.56 -14.56 22.19
N ARG A 346 12.25 -13.28 22.46
CA ARG A 346 11.32 -12.50 21.62
C ARG A 346 11.90 -12.27 20.23
N LEU A 347 13.20 -11.94 20.13
CA LEU A 347 13.87 -11.77 18.84
C LEU A 347 13.82 -13.07 18.03
N GLN A 348 14.14 -14.21 18.65
CA GLN A 348 14.08 -15.53 18.02
C GLN A 348 12.66 -15.91 17.58
N ALA A 349 11.65 -15.66 18.42
CA ALA A 349 10.24 -15.88 18.09
C ALA A 349 9.79 -15.01 16.90
N GLU A 350 10.14 -13.72 16.87
CA GLU A 350 9.81 -12.85 15.74
C GLU A 350 10.54 -13.26 14.45
N VAL A 351 11.80 -13.70 14.53
CA VAL A 351 12.58 -14.26 13.40
C VAL A 351 11.94 -15.54 12.86
N LYS A 352 11.61 -16.51 13.73
CA LYS A 352 10.95 -17.78 13.34
C LYS A 352 9.57 -17.53 12.71
N GLN A 353 8.76 -16.64 13.30
CA GLN A 353 7.45 -16.23 12.77
C GLN A 353 7.55 -15.61 11.36
N ARG A 354 8.63 -14.89 11.06
CA ARG A 354 8.87 -14.25 9.75
C ARG A 354 9.61 -15.15 8.75
N LYS A 355 9.91 -16.40 9.12
CA LYS A 355 10.73 -17.35 8.33
C LYS A 355 12.06 -16.74 7.82
N LEU A 356 12.73 -15.94 8.66
CA LEU A 356 13.99 -15.27 8.27
C LEU A 356 15.19 -16.15 8.61
N SER A 357 16.00 -16.47 7.58
CA SER A 357 17.30 -17.14 7.73
C SER A 357 18.36 -16.20 8.30
N ILE A 358 19.37 -16.73 9.00
CA ILE A 358 20.46 -15.90 9.54
C ILE A 358 21.33 -15.36 8.40
N GLU A 359 21.55 -16.13 7.33
CA GLU A 359 22.25 -15.63 6.15
C GLU A 359 21.48 -14.47 5.46
N ARG A 360 20.14 -14.53 5.39
CA ARG A 360 19.31 -13.38 4.96
C ARG A 360 19.52 -12.15 5.84
N ILE A 361 19.64 -12.34 7.16
CA ILE A 361 19.85 -11.27 8.14
C ILE A 361 21.24 -10.63 8.02
N VAL A 362 22.31 -11.39 7.77
CA VAL A 362 23.67 -10.83 7.66
C VAL A 362 24.02 -10.32 6.26
N ALA A 363 23.59 -11.00 5.18
CA ALA A 363 23.93 -10.63 3.81
C ALA A 363 23.02 -9.54 3.22
N LYS A 364 21.76 -9.46 3.66
CA LYS A 364 20.74 -8.55 3.10
C LYS A 364 19.96 -7.77 4.16
N GLY A 365 20.23 -8.00 5.45
CA GLY A 365 19.57 -7.29 6.56
C GLY A 365 18.16 -7.78 6.89
N TRP A 366 17.42 -6.93 7.60
CA TRP A 366 15.99 -7.07 7.91
C TRP A 366 15.22 -5.75 7.80
N GLN A 367 15.85 -4.68 7.29
CA GLN A 367 15.32 -3.33 7.17
C GLN A 367 14.01 -3.21 6.37
N ASP A 368 13.79 -4.14 5.43
CA ASP A 368 12.60 -4.26 4.58
C ASP A 368 11.52 -5.15 5.20
N THR A 369 11.76 -5.73 6.38
CA THR A 369 10.85 -6.66 7.06
C THR A 369 10.18 -6.01 8.28
N PRO A 370 9.03 -6.54 8.76
CA PRO A 370 8.40 -6.09 10.00
C PRO A 370 9.29 -6.22 11.25
N LEU A 371 10.32 -7.07 11.24
CA LEU A 371 11.28 -7.21 12.35
C LEU A 371 11.96 -5.87 12.68
N ARG A 372 12.08 -4.96 11.71
CA ARG A 372 12.67 -3.63 11.91
C ARG A 372 11.86 -2.76 12.88
N ALA A 373 10.57 -3.04 13.06
CA ALA A 373 9.75 -2.38 14.07
C ALA A 373 10.16 -2.77 15.51
N THR A 374 10.81 -3.92 15.70
CA THR A 374 11.22 -4.46 17.01
C THR A 374 12.67 -4.14 17.34
N VAL A 375 13.61 -4.41 16.44
CA VAL A 375 15.06 -4.34 16.71
C VAL A 375 15.80 -3.43 15.73
N ASP A 376 16.76 -2.65 16.25
CA ASP A 376 17.62 -1.74 15.48
C ASP A 376 18.94 -2.40 15.05
N MET A 377 19.53 -3.22 15.93
CA MET A 377 20.74 -4.00 15.68
C MET A 377 20.66 -5.41 16.28
N ILE A 378 21.21 -6.40 15.60
CA ILE A 378 21.26 -7.79 16.07
C ILE A 378 22.71 -8.12 16.40
N VAL A 379 22.94 -8.69 17.60
CA VAL A 379 24.23 -9.24 17.98
C VAL A 379 24.23 -10.75 17.70
N LEU A 380 25.21 -11.18 16.91
CA LEU A 380 25.60 -12.58 16.77
C LEU A 380 26.91 -12.76 17.53
N GLY A 381 26.96 -13.72 18.46
CA GLY A 381 28.19 -14.07 19.16
C GLY A 381 28.69 -15.46 18.81
N SER A 382 29.96 -15.72 19.09
CA SER A 382 30.51 -17.07 19.05
C SER A 382 31.61 -17.27 20.09
N VAL A 383 31.89 -18.52 20.42
CA VAL A 383 33.04 -18.94 21.21
C VAL A 383 33.80 -20.02 20.44
N ALA A 384 35.10 -19.83 20.27
CA ALA A 384 36.02 -20.90 19.89
C ALA A 384 36.85 -21.35 21.10
N LYS A 385 37.42 -22.55 21.01
CA LYS A 385 38.48 -23.06 21.86
C LYS A 385 39.68 -23.47 21.00
N ASP A 386 40.87 -23.09 21.45
CA ASP A 386 42.18 -23.46 20.92
C ASP A 386 43.14 -23.77 22.08
N ASP A 387 44.44 -23.96 21.80
CA ASP A 387 45.44 -24.30 22.82
C ASP A 387 45.71 -23.15 23.82
N ASP A 388 45.45 -21.89 23.42
CA ASP A 388 45.51 -20.69 24.25
C ASP A 388 44.22 -20.45 25.08
N GLY A 389 43.30 -21.42 25.09
CA GLY A 389 42.06 -21.39 25.87
C GLY A 389 40.82 -21.13 25.03
N TYR A 390 40.00 -20.17 25.46
CA TYR A 390 38.71 -19.83 24.84
C TYR A 390 38.76 -18.42 24.26
N LEU A 391 38.15 -18.23 23.09
CA LEU A 391 38.08 -16.97 22.36
C LEU A 391 36.61 -16.63 22.12
N ALA A 392 36.11 -15.58 22.78
CA ALA A 392 34.73 -15.12 22.65
C ALA A 392 34.66 -13.90 21.71
N GLU A 393 33.64 -13.84 20.87
CA GLU A 393 33.42 -12.79 19.86
C GLU A 393 31.98 -12.25 19.95
N ALA A 394 31.82 -10.95 19.73
CA ALA A 394 30.52 -10.33 19.42
C ALA A 394 30.59 -9.56 18.09
N LYS A 395 29.62 -9.80 17.19
CA LYS A 395 29.39 -9.04 15.95
C LYS A 395 28.09 -8.24 16.06
N PHE A 396 28.17 -6.92 15.88
CA PHE A 396 27.01 -6.02 15.86
C PHE A 396 26.60 -5.78 14.41
N HIS A 397 25.47 -6.36 13.99
CA HIS A 397 24.88 -6.14 12.68
C HIS A 397 23.87 -5.00 12.73
N THR A 398 23.94 -4.09 11.76
CA THR A 398 22.88 -3.10 11.48
C THR A 398 21.74 -3.76 10.71
N ALA A 399 20.59 -3.09 10.63
CA ALA A 399 19.44 -3.62 9.91
C ALA A 399 19.61 -3.79 8.39
N SER A 400 20.70 -3.32 7.77
CA SER A 400 21.06 -3.65 6.39
C SER A 400 21.93 -4.91 6.27
N GLY A 401 22.24 -5.58 7.39
CA GLY A 401 23.10 -6.76 7.49
C GLY A 401 24.56 -6.40 7.77
N LYS A 402 25.00 -5.19 7.39
CA LYS A 402 26.39 -4.73 7.59
C LYS A 402 26.80 -4.78 9.06
N ILE A 403 27.96 -5.40 9.33
CA ILE A 403 28.68 -5.32 10.60
C ILE A 403 29.15 -3.87 10.81
N ILE A 404 28.66 -3.21 11.86
CA ILE A 404 29.09 -1.86 12.26
C ILE A 404 30.23 -1.89 13.28
N PHE A 405 30.28 -2.94 14.10
CA PHE A 405 31.34 -3.15 15.08
C PHE A 405 31.51 -4.65 15.34
N SER A 406 32.73 -5.08 15.66
CA SER A 406 32.97 -6.41 16.21
C SER A 406 34.17 -6.38 17.15
N GLU A 407 34.13 -7.23 18.16
CA GLU A 407 35.06 -7.24 19.28
C GLU A 407 35.31 -8.68 19.71
N ILE A 408 36.53 -9.00 20.14
CA ILE A 408 36.96 -10.35 20.45
C ILE A 408 37.91 -10.34 21.65
N ALA A 409 37.75 -11.28 22.59
CA ALA A 409 38.58 -11.38 23.78
C ALA A 409 38.83 -12.83 24.21
N ARG A 410 39.96 -13.06 24.90
CA ARG A 410 40.47 -14.39 25.24
C ARG A 410 40.38 -14.70 26.74
N ALA A 411 39.78 -15.83 27.08
CA ALA A 411 39.75 -16.39 28.42
C ALA A 411 40.59 -17.67 28.51
N ARG A 412 41.59 -17.71 29.41
CA ARG A 412 42.46 -18.88 29.62
C ARG A 412 41.73 -20.15 30.10
N SER A 413 40.47 -20.04 30.51
CA SER A 413 39.58 -21.16 30.88
C SER A 413 38.12 -20.70 30.83
N ALA A 414 37.16 -21.64 30.84
CA ALA A 414 35.72 -21.31 30.90
C ALA A 414 35.35 -20.41 32.10
N ARG A 415 36.00 -20.59 33.26
CA ARG A 415 35.82 -19.72 34.44
C ARG A 415 36.27 -18.25 34.21
N GLY A 416 37.00 -17.96 33.14
CA GLY A 416 37.43 -16.61 32.76
C GLY A 416 36.51 -15.91 31.75
N ILE A 417 35.49 -16.59 31.21
CA ILE A 417 34.62 -16.08 30.12
C ILE A 417 33.94 -14.77 30.50
N ASP A 418 33.35 -14.67 31.70
CA ASP A 418 32.77 -13.44 32.25
C ASP A 418 33.75 -12.25 32.24
N GLY A 419 35.06 -12.51 32.33
CA GLY A 419 36.12 -11.51 32.24
C GLY A 419 36.31 -11.02 30.81
N ALA A 420 36.51 -11.95 29.87
CA ALA A 420 36.60 -11.64 28.44
C ALA A 420 35.33 -10.94 27.90
N VAL A 421 34.15 -11.31 28.39
CA VAL A 421 32.89 -10.64 28.01
C VAL A 421 32.78 -9.23 28.59
N ARG A 422 33.31 -8.98 29.80
CA ARG A 422 33.42 -7.62 30.35
C ARG A 422 34.39 -6.76 29.55
N GLU A 423 35.51 -7.33 29.11
CA GLU A 423 36.46 -6.67 28.21
C GLU A 423 35.80 -6.32 26.86
N ILE A 424 35.12 -7.27 26.22
CA ILE A 424 34.32 -7.06 25.01
C ILE A 424 33.33 -5.91 25.19
N VAL A 425 32.52 -5.92 26.25
CA VAL A 425 31.48 -4.91 26.46
C VAL A 425 32.07 -3.53 26.76
N ASN A 426 33.17 -3.44 27.53
CA ASN A 426 33.88 -2.18 27.74
C ASN A 426 34.44 -1.63 26.42
N ASN A 427 35.18 -2.45 25.67
CA ASN A 427 35.77 -2.06 24.39
C ASN A 427 34.70 -1.64 23.36
N VAL A 428 33.56 -2.34 23.33
CA VAL A 428 32.38 -1.92 22.56
C VAL A 428 31.93 -0.54 23.00
N ILE A 429 31.61 -0.30 24.28
CA ILE A 429 31.09 1.00 24.72
C ILE A 429 32.11 2.14 24.51
N GLU A 430 33.41 1.86 24.63
CA GLU A 430 34.49 2.83 24.43
C GLU A 430 34.81 3.11 22.95
N ARG A 431 34.51 2.18 22.03
CA ARG A 431 34.86 2.30 20.61
C ARG A 431 33.67 2.19 19.64
N PHE A 432 32.44 2.07 20.10
CA PHE A 432 31.26 2.03 19.22
C PHE A 432 31.12 3.38 18.47
N PRO A 433 30.86 3.37 17.15
CA PRO A 433 30.70 4.58 16.34
C PRO A 433 29.32 5.21 16.60
N PHE A 434 29.10 5.73 17.80
CA PHE A 434 27.84 6.38 18.20
C PHE A 434 27.55 7.59 17.31
N GLU A 435 26.30 7.69 16.89
CA GLU A 435 25.82 8.77 16.03
C GLU A 435 25.00 9.79 16.82
N GLY A 436 25.21 11.06 16.49
CA GLY A 436 24.54 12.18 17.10
C GLY A 436 24.40 13.37 16.13
N THR A 437 24.05 14.51 16.68
CA THR A 437 23.74 15.74 15.93
C THR A 437 24.28 16.97 16.65
N VAL A 438 24.76 17.95 15.88
CA VAL A 438 25.04 19.30 16.38
C VAL A 438 23.71 20.00 16.68
N ILE A 439 23.41 20.23 17.96
CA ILE A 439 22.15 20.81 18.45
C ILE A 439 22.23 22.29 18.81
N GLY A 440 23.44 22.88 18.86
CA GLY A 440 23.63 24.30 19.16
C GLY A 440 25.08 24.76 19.07
N MET A 441 25.30 26.03 19.38
CA MET A 441 26.62 26.67 19.42
C MET A 441 26.70 27.63 20.61
N GLU A 442 27.82 27.63 21.33
CA GLU A 442 28.04 28.30 22.62
C GLU A 442 29.53 28.64 22.74
N ASP A 443 29.90 29.91 22.93
CA ASP A 443 31.28 30.37 23.08
C ASP A 443 32.28 29.80 22.05
N ALA A 444 31.91 29.91 20.76
CA ALA A 444 32.61 29.33 19.59
C ALA A 444 32.74 27.80 19.55
N ARG A 445 32.15 27.07 20.52
CA ARG A 445 32.06 25.60 20.56
C ARG A 445 30.73 25.11 20.01
N TYR A 446 30.72 23.89 19.50
CA TYR A 446 29.52 23.21 19.01
C TYR A 446 28.99 22.24 20.06
N ARG A 447 27.69 22.33 20.36
CA ARG A 447 27.02 21.44 21.30
C ARG A 447 26.45 20.24 20.55
N ILE A 448 26.89 19.03 20.87
CA ILE A 448 26.37 17.76 20.33
C ILE A 448 25.45 17.06 21.34
N ASN A 449 24.45 16.33 20.86
CA ASN A 449 23.45 15.62 21.68
C ASN A 449 23.95 14.31 22.35
N LEU A 450 25.26 14.10 22.44
CA LEU A 450 25.89 12.95 23.11
C LEU A 450 26.76 13.44 24.27
N GLY A 451 26.70 12.78 25.42
CA GLY A 451 27.37 13.18 26.67
C GLY A 451 27.88 11.99 27.48
N ARG A 452 28.14 12.21 28.78
CA ARG A 452 28.70 11.19 29.68
C ARG A 452 27.86 9.92 29.77
N ASN A 453 26.53 10.02 29.65
CA ASN A 453 25.62 8.88 29.60
C ASN A 453 25.85 7.97 28.37
N TRP A 454 26.47 8.49 27.32
CA TRP A 454 26.92 7.77 26.12
C TRP A 454 28.42 7.43 26.14
N ARG A 455 29.07 7.53 27.31
CA ARG A 455 30.54 7.46 27.50
C ARG A 455 31.33 8.42 26.60
N ILE A 456 30.75 9.58 26.30
CA ILE A 456 31.42 10.66 25.58
C ILE A 456 32.00 11.65 26.60
N GLY A 457 33.28 11.99 26.43
CA GLY A 457 34.03 12.86 27.34
C GLY A 457 35.16 13.60 26.63
N ARG A 458 35.96 14.36 27.39
CA ARG A 458 37.07 15.16 26.84
C ARG A 458 38.04 14.29 26.03
N GLY A 459 38.43 14.75 24.85
CA GLY A 459 39.28 14.01 23.90
C GLY A 459 38.52 13.02 23.00
N THR A 460 37.20 12.92 23.11
CA THR A 460 36.43 12.09 22.16
C THR A 460 36.27 12.81 20.82
N GLU A 461 36.77 12.20 19.75
CA GLU A 461 36.65 12.73 18.38
C GLU A 461 35.36 12.28 17.68
N PHE A 462 34.81 13.16 16.83
CA PHE A 462 33.67 12.86 15.95
C PHE A 462 33.89 13.37 14.53
N THR A 463 33.63 12.52 13.53
CA THR A 463 33.58 12.89 12.12
C THR A 463 32.30 13.69 11.86
N LEU A 464 32.42 14.88 11.28
CA LEU A 464 31.31 15.71 10.81
C LEU A 464 30.85 15.22 9.45
N THR A 465 29.54 15.02 9.28
CA THR A 465 28.96 14.53 8.02
C THR A 465 27.73 15.33 7.59
N THR A 466 27.72 15.70 6.31
CA THR A 466 26.57 16.35 5.65
C THR A 466 25.83 15.34 4.77
N PRO A 467 24.48 15.34 4.75
CA PRO A 467 23.70 14.48 3.86
C PRO A 467 23.85 14.92 2.40
N ARG A 468 24.07 13.95 1.51
CA ARG A 468 23.89 14.11 0.05
C ARG A 468 22.47 13.71 -0.31
N PHE A 469 21.78 14.54 -1.07
CA PHE A 469 20.41 14.26 -1.53
C PHE A 469 20.43 13.76 -2.98
N GLY A 470 19.75 12.65 -3.23
CA GLY A 470 19.49 12.11 -4.56
C GLY A 470 18.13 12.54 -5.10
N GLU A 471 17.69 11.88 -6.17
CA GLU A 471 16.40 12.13 -6.80
C GLU A 471 15.24 12.02 -5.80
N GLY A 472 14.27 12.94 -5.92
CA GLY A 472 13.15 13.04 -4.99
C GLY A 472 13.57 13.39 -3.56
N GLY A 473 14.77 13.94 -3.31
CA GLY A 473 15.17 14.42 -1.98
C GLY A 473 15.39 13.34 -0.92
N LYS A 474 15.57 12.08 -1.32
CA LYS A 474 16.09 11.02 -0.42
C LYS A 474 17.56 11.30 -0.11
N VAL A 475 18.03 11.01 1.10
CA VAL A 475 19.48 10.94 1.34
C VAL A 475 20.05 9.75 0.57
N SER A 476 21.00 10.02 -0.33
CA SER A 476 21.71 9.03 -1.15
C SER A 476 23.05 8.59 -0.53
N GLY A 477 23.46 9.24 0.55
CA GLY A 477 24.64 8.93 1.34
C GLY A 477 25.10 10.16 2.12
N TYR A 478 26.21 10.03 2.84
CA TYR A 478 26.82 11.14 3.59
C TYR A 478 28.15 11.56 2.97
N ARG A 479 28.58 12.78 3.29
CA ARG A 479 29.88 13.34 2.92
C ARG A 479 30.54 13.93 4.17
N GLU A 480 31.71 13.40 4.51
CA GLU A 480 32.56 13.94 5.57
C GLU A 480 33.01 15.37 5.22
N THR A 481 32.79 16.31 6.14
CA THR A 481 33.16 17.73 6.01
C THR A 481 34.32 18.15 6.91
N GLY A 482 34.69 17.31 7.89
CA GLY A 482 35.75 17.58 8.86
C GLY A 482 35.58 16.71 10.11
N TRP A 483 36.21 17.09 11.22
CA TRP A 483 36.01 16.45 12.51
C TRP A 483 36.18 17.43 13.69
N ILE A 484 35.54 17.08 14.81
CA ILE A 484 35.50 17.85 16.05
C ILE A 484 36.01 17.01 17.22
N GLU A 485 36.56 17.67 18.23
CA GLU A 485 37.04 17.04 19.48
C GLU A 485 36.26 17.60 20.67
N VAL A 486 35.69 16.71 21.48
CA VAL A 486 34.97 17.10 22.71
C VAL A 486 35.94 17.69 23.73
N LYS A 487 35.65 18.90 24.21
CA LYS A 487 36.44 19.59 25.25
C LYS A 487 35.79 19.53 26.63
N ARG A 488 34.44 19.56 26.69
CA ARG A 488 33.63 19.37 27.91
C ARG A 488 32.46 18.44 27.62
N GLY A 489 32.30 17.37 28.40
CA GLY A 489 31.12 16.50 28.36
C GLY A 489 30.21 16.75 29.56
N ASP A 490 28.96 17.15 29.29
CA ASP A 490 27.85 17.17 30.24
C ASP A 490 27.12 15.80 30.16
N ASP A 491 26.10 15.51 30.97
CA ASP A 491 25.53 14.13 31.01
C ASP A 491 24.85 13.70 29.70
N ASN A 492 24.08 14.60 29.10
CA ASN A 492 23.28 14.34 27.89
C ASN A 492 23.76 15.13 26.65
N SER A 493 24.85 15.88 26.74
CA SER A 493 25.42 16.64 25.61
C SER A 493 26.88 16.97 25.85
N SER A 494 27.63 17.33 24.81
CA SER A 494 29.03 17.74 24.93
C SER A 494 29.29 19.01 24.14
N LEU A 495 30.20 19.87 24.63
CA LEU A 495 30.81 20.95 23.85
C LEU A 495 32.10 20.46 23.20
N ALA A 496 32.17 20.59 21.88
CA ALA A 496 33.31 20.23 21.06
C ALA A 496 33.82 21.43 20.26
N GLU A 497 35.12 21.42 19.98
CA GLU A 497 35.78 22.39 19.10
C GLU A 497 36.07 21.73 17.74
N VAL A 498 36.10 22.52 16.67
CA VAL A 498 36.58 22.06 15.36
C VAL A 498 38.07 21.80 15.44
N ALA A 499 38.50 20.62 14.98
CA ALA A 499 39.91 20.31 14.78
C ALA A 499 40.30 20.48 13.31
N THR A 500 39.53 19.86 12.39
CA THR A 500 39.66 20.06 10.94
C THR A 500 38.30 20.38 10.32
N LEU A 501 38.27 21.31 9.36
CA LEU A 501 37.22 21.44 8.35
C LEU A 501 37.85 21.44 6.95
N LYS A 502 37.17 20.80 6.00
CA LYS A 502 37.57 20.81 4.58
C LYS A 502 37.27 22.19 3.97
N GLN A 503 38.01 22.55 2.93
CA GLN A 503 37.97 23.89 2.34
C GLN A 503 36.55 24.32 1.95
N GLY A 504 36.08 25.44 2.50
CA GLY A 504 34.75 26.00 2.24
C GLY A 504 33.62 25.48 3.14
N GLU A 505 33.85 24.43 3.93
CA GLU A 505 32.85 23.87 4.84
C GLU A 505 32.64 24.72 6.10
N LYS A 506 31.44 24.62 6.68
CA LYS A 506 31.09 25.19 7.98
C LYS A 506 30.15 24.22 8.70
N VAL A 507 30.33 24.06 10.01
CA VAL A 507 29.44 23.25 10.85
C VAL A 507 28.08 23.95 10.97
N GLN A 508 26.99 23.20 10.79
CA GLN A 508 25.62 23.66 10.89
C GLN A 508 24.87 22.95 12.02
N ILE A 509 23.91 23.65 12.63
CA ILE A 509 22.96 23.04 13.57
C ILE A 509 22.08 22.07 12.77
N GLY A 510 22.19 20.78 13.07
CA GLY A 510 21.60 19.68 12.29
C GLY A 510 22.62 18.79 11.55
N ASP A 511 23.92 19.13 11.55
CA ASP A 511 24.96 18.24 11.03
C ASP A 511 25.06 16.96 11.89
N ARG A 512 25.27 15.82 11.21
CA ARG A 512 25.42 14.51 11.84
C ARG A 512 26.88 14.29 12.24
N VAL A 513 27.09 13.93 13.50
CA VAL A 513 28.39 13.56 14.06
C VAL A 513 28.44 12.05 14.29
N VAL A 514 29.57 11.42 13.95
CA VAL A 514 29.79 9.99 14.15
C VAL A 514 31.09 9.80 14.93
N ARG A 515 31.05 9.10 16.07
CA ARG A 515 32.23 8.90 16.91
C ARG A 515 33.33 8.19 16.12
N ARG A 516 34.53 8.76 16.13
CA ARG A 516 35.70 8.18 15.46
C ARG A 516 36.28 7.05 16.29
N THR A 517 36.69 5.99 15.60
CA THR A 517 37.44 4.87 16.17
C THR A 517 38.93 5.08 15.86
N GLY A 518 39.82 4.60 16.73
CA GLY A 518 41.26 4.87 16.63
C GLY A 518 41.87 4.38 15.32
N GLY A 519 42.11 5.31 14.38
CA GLY A 519 42.68 4.99 13.06
C GLY A 519 42.40 6.03 11.96
N GLU A 520 41.36 6.87 12.06
CA GLU A 520 41.03 7.87 11.03
C GLU A 520 41.64 9.27 11.27
N GLY A 521 42.67 9.38 12.13
CA GLY A 521 43.21 10.65 12.64
C GLY A 521 44.71 10.84 12.42
N GLU A 522 45.12 11.08 11.18
CA GLU A 522 46.40 11.71 10.83
C GLU A 522 46.29 12.23 9.37
N GLU A 523 46.13 13.54 9.19
CA GLU A 523 46.07 14.14 7.85
C GLU A 523 47.46 14.22 7.22
N GLY A 524 47.76 13.26 6.34
CA GLY A 524 48.99 13.26 5.54
C GLY A 524 49.24 11.94 4.83
N ASP A 525 48.89 10.81 5.46
CA ASP A 525 49.14 9.50 4.88
C ASP A 525 48.07 9.14 3.82
N ARG A 526 48.51 8.61 2.68
CA ARG A 526 47.61 8.08 1.62
C ARG A 526 47.00 6.75 2.11
N ARG A 527 46.03 6.81 3.03
CA ARG A 527 45.36 5.69 3.75
C ARG A 527 45.96 4.33 3.38
N THR A 528 47.08 4.00 4.02
CA THR A 528 47.88 2.82 3.65
C THR A 528 47.11 1.56 4.01
N TYR A 529 46.96 0.63 3.06
CA TYR A 529 46.09 -0.55 3.23
C TYR A 529 46.68 -1.82 2.59
N VAL A 530 46.29 -2.97 3.12
CA VAL A 530 46.43 -4.29 2.46
C VAL A 530 45.09 -4.67 1.85
N LEU A 531 45.10 -5.23 0.64
CA LEU A 531 43.93 -5.87 0.04
C LEU A 531 43.89 -7.34 0.51
N LEU A 532 43.13 -7.60 1.55
CA LEU A 532 43.00 -8.93 2.14
C LEU A 532 41.87 -9.68 1.44
N THR A 533 42.17 -10.88 0.93
CA THR A 533 41.19 -11.81 0.35
C THR A 533 41.06 -13.03 1.25
N ALA A 534 39.86 -13.34 1.71
CA ALA A 534 39.53 -14.57 2.42
C ALA A 534 38.77 -15.53 1.49
N LYS A 535 39.14 -16.81 1.51
CA LYS A 535 38.41 -17.91 0.89
C LYS A 535 38.04 -18.96 1.95
N GLY A 536 36.98 -19.71 1.71
CA GLY A 536 36.47 -20.72 2.63
C GLY A 536 35.96 -21.95 1.88
N GLY A 537 36.14 -23.14 2.49
CA GLY A 537 35.65 -24.39 1.92
C GLY A 537 36.37 -25.62 2.46
N VAL A 538 36.44 -26.69 1.65
CA VAL A 538 36.95 -28.00 2.06
C VAL A 538 38.03 -28.47 1.08
N GLY A 539 39.25 -28.69 1.59
CA GLY A 539 40.38 -29.09 0.76
C GLY A 539 40.73 -28.02 -0.28
N THR A 540 40.61 -28.37 -1.56
CA THR A 540 40.85 -27.46 -2.69
C THR A 540 39.58 -26.77 -3.20
N ASP A 541 38.39 -27.20 -2.79
CA ASP A 541 37.13 -26.57 -3.17
C ASP A 541 36.83 -25.41 -2.21
N VAL A 542 37.20 -24.20 -2.63
CA VAL A 542 37.14 -22.99 -1.80
C VAL A 542 36.61 -21.78 -2.58
N THR A 543 35.63 -21.10 -2.00
CA THR A 543 34.93 -19.94 -2.58
C THR A 543 35.27 -18.65 -1.82
N PRO A 544 35.01 -17.45 -2.38
CA PRO A 544 35.26 -16.19 -1.67
C PRO A 544 34.40 -16.06 -0.41
N LEU A 545 35.04 -15.83 0.74
CA LEU A 545 34.40 -15.92 2.05
C LEU A 545 34.01 -14.54 2.58
N ALA A 546 32.73 -14.21 2.49
CA ALA A 546 32.17 -12.95 2.96
C ALA A 546 32.00 -12.90 4.49
N GLY A 547 32.11 -11.69 5.05
CA GLY A 547 31.91 -11.44 6.48
C GLY A 547 32.93 -12.14 7.39
N THR A 548 34.15 -12.37 6.91
CA THR A 548 35.32 -12.75 7.72
C THR A 548 35.86 -11.50 8.39
N ASN A 549 35.85 -11.45 9.72
CA ASN A 549 36.41 -10.35 10.48
C ASN A 549 37.94 -10.38 10.44
N VAL A 550 38.54 -9.20 10.30
CA VAL A 550 39.99 -8.98 10.35
C VAL A 550 40.35 -8.19 11.60
N TYR A 551 41.19 -8.78 12.45
CA TYR A 551 41.75 -8.11 13.62
C TYR A 551 43.25 -7.93 13.44
N LEU A 552 43.74 -6.72 13.73
CA LEU A 552 45.16 -6.39 13.80
C LEU A 552 45.51 -5.99 15.24
N ASN A 553 46.43 -6.72 15.88
CA ASN A 553 46.76 -6.57 17.31
C ASN A 553 45.55 -6.67 18.24
N GLY A 554 44.55 -7.50 17.88
CA GLY A 554 43.29 -7.66 18.62
C GLY A 554 42.21 -6.62 18.26
N GLU A 555 42.55 -5.50 17.63
CA GLU A 555 41.56 -4.51 17.20
C GLU A 555 40.93 -4.88 15.87
N TRP A 556 39.59 -4.86 15.78
CA TRP A 556 38.86 -5.04 14.53
C TRP A 556 39.16 -3.89 13.54
N LYS A 557 39.53 -4.24 12.31
CA LYS A 557 39.84 -3.27 11.23
C LYS A 557 38.92 -3.39 10.01
N GLY A 558 38.00 -4.36 10.02
CA GLY A 558 36.98 -4.54 8.98
C GLY A 558 36.54 -5.99 8.83
N ALA A 559 35.64 -6.22 7.89
CA ALA A 559 35.21 -7.55 7.46
C ALA A 559 35.19 -7.65 5.93
N THR A 560 35.33 -8.86 5.39
CA THR A 560 35.27 -9.08 3.94
C THR A 560 33.86 -8.86 3.37
N GLU A 561 33.81 -8.29 2.17
CA GLU A 561 32.57 -8.07 1.41
C GLU A 561 32.14 -9.35 0.66
N ALA A 562 31.06 -9.28 -0.12
CA ALA A 562 30.49 -10.42 -0.85
C ALA A 562 31.45 -11.10 -1.86
N ASN A 563 32.52 -10.40 -2.26
CA ASN A 563 33.59 -10.93 -3.11
C ASN A 563 34.75 -11.56 -2.31
N GLY A 564 34.61 -11.73 -0.99
CA GLY A 564 35.65 -12.24 -0.10
C GLY A 564 36.80 -11.26 0.19
N GLN A 565 36.70 -9.98 -0.20
CA GLN A 565 37.80 -9.01 -0.06
C GLN A 565 37.51 -7.91 0.97
N ALA A 566 38.56 -7.39 1.59
CA ALA A 566 38.54 -6.19 2.44
C ALA A 566 39.77 -5.30 2.19
N GLN A 567 39.58 -3.98 2.19
CA GLN A 567 40.69 -3.02 2.31
C GLN A 567 40.94 -2.77 3.80
N ILE A 568 42.07 -3.25 4.31
CA ILE A 568 42.39 -3.20 5.74
C ILE A 568 43.47 -2.14 5.98
N PRO A 569 43.15 -1.03 6.69
CA PRO A 569 44.09 0.08 6.90
C PRO A 569 45.18 -0.28 7.92
N LEU A 570 46.45 -0.09 7.55
CA LEU A 570 47.62 -0.34 8.39
C LEU A 570 48.85 0.46 7.90
N ARG A 571 49.74 0.85 8.81
CA ARG A 571 50.96 1.59 8.47
C ARG A 571 52.02 0.66 7.87
N LEU A 572 52.58 1.03 6.72
CA LEU A 572 53.59 0.25 5.99
C LEU A 572 54.84 -0.06 6.84
N GLY A 573 55.51 -1.17 6.54
CA GLY A 573 56.75 -1.60 7.20
C GLY A 573 56.61 -2.01 8.67
N ARG A 574 55.41 -1.93 9.26
CA ARG A 574 55.13 -2.40 10.63
C ARG A 574 54.60 -3.84 10.61
N ASN A 575 55.03 -4.63 11.60
CA ASN A 575 54.48 -5.95 11.87
C ASN A 575 53.23 -5.83 12.77
N TYR A 576 52.16 -6.49 12.37
CA TYR A 576 50.92 -6.64 13.14
C TYR A 576 50.66 -8.12 13.41
N ALA A 577 50.12 -8.45 14.59
CA ALA A 577 49.52 -9.75 14.83
C ALA A 577 48.17 -9.81 14.09
N LEU A 578 48.04 -10.75 13.16
CA LEU A 578 46.83 -10.95 12.37
C LEU A 578 45.97 -12.03 13.00
N MET A 579 44.65 -11.79 13.04
CA MET A 579 43.65 -12.84 13.22
C MET A 579 42.52 -12.64 12.21
N LEU A 580 42.17 -13.72 11.51
CA LEU A 580 40.98 -13.83 10.66
C LEU A 580 40.00 -14.76 11.34
N TYR A 581 38.77 -14.28 11.53
CA TYR A 581 37.73 -15.02 12.24
C TYR A 581 36.40 -14.96 11.48
N ARG A 582 35.86 -16.13 11.14
CA ARG A 582 34.52 -16.32 10.57
C ARG A 582 33.87 -17.49 11.31
N HIS A 583 32.63 -17.30 11.76
CA HIS A 583 31.88 -18.39 12.35
C HIS A 583 31.57 -19.45 11.29
N GLY A 584 31.70 -20.73 11.64
CA GLY A 584 31.61 -21.86 10.71
C GLY A 584 32.95 -22.28 10.10
N TYR A 585 34.04 -21.62 10.47
CA TYR A 585 35.36 -21.80 9.88
C TYR A 585 36.46 -21.77 10.95
N GLN A 586 37.54 -22.49 10.70
CA GLN A 586 38.74 -22.44 11.52
C GLN A 586 39.42 -21.07 11.38
N GLN A 587 39.70 -20.43 12.51
CA GLN A 587 40.41 -19.15 12.58
C GLN A 587 41.83 -19.26 12.02
N VAL A 588 42.31 -18.21 11.35
CA VAL A 588 43.71 -18.10 10.90
C VAL A 588 44.41 -17.02 11.72
N THR A 589 45.51 -17.37 12.36
CA THR A 589 46.36 -16.46 13.13
C THR A 589 47.75 -16.36 12.51
N GLY A 590 48.44 -15.23 12.72
CA GLY A 590 49.79 -15.06 12.21
C GLY A 590 50.35 -13.65 12.42
N LYS A 591 51.31 -13.26 11.57
CA LYS A 591 51.82 -11.90 11.48
C LYS A 591 51.65 -11.37 10.06
N ILE A 592 51.39 -10.08 9.94
CA ILE A 592 51.25 -9.39 8.65
C ILE A 592 52.03 -8.08 8.65
N SER A 593 52.69 -7.84 7.52
CA SER A 593 53.30 -6.57 7.12
C SER A 593 53.11 -6.42 5.61
N VAL A 594 53.09 -5.16 5.16
CA VAL A 594 53.12 -4.78 3.74
C VAL A 594 54.04 -3.59 3.57
N ASP A 595 54.77 -3.57 2.45
CA ASP A 595 55.75 -2.52 2.15
C ASP A 595 55.18 -1.51 1.13
N LYS A 596 54.03 -1.83 0.53
CA LYS A 596 53.33 -0.99 -0.46
C LYS A 596 51.83 -0.98 -0.17
N SER A 597 51.19 0.18 -0.35
CA SER A 597 49.73 0.29 -0.23
C SER A 597 49.04 -0.43 -1.39
N GLY A 598 47.92 -1.11 -1.12
CA GLY A 598 47.20 -1.94 -2.09
C GLY A 598 47.84 -3.30 -2.36
N GLU A 599 48.89 -3.68 -1.64
CA GLU A 599 49.49 -5.01 -1.71
C GLU A 599 48.46 -6.09 -1.33
N ALA A 600 48.43 -7.20 -2.08
CA ALA A 600 47.45 -8.27 -1.88
C ALA A 600 47.96 -9.37 -0.93
N ARG A 601 47.04 -9.92 -0.12
CA ARG A 601 47.25 -11.13 0.69
C ARG A 601 46.01 -12.02 0.61
N GLU A 602 46.20 -13.29 0.27
CA GLU A 602 45.13 -14.28 0.24
C GLU A 602 45.27 -15.26 1.41
N PHE A 603 44.14 -15.62 2.02
CA PHE A 603 44.06 -16.57 3.12
C PHE A 603 42.90 -17.54 2.87
N VAL A 604 43.11 -18.83 3.18
CA VAL A 604 42.08 -19.88 3.12
C VAL A 604 41.74 -20.30 4.55
N LEU A 605 40.46 -20.25 4.89
CA LEU A 605 39.93 -20.74 6.16
C LEU A 605 39.23 -22.08 5.92
N ALA A 606 39.60 -23.12 6.67
CA ALA A 606 38.96 -24.42 6.55
C ALA A 606 37.53 -24.39 7.13
N ALA A 607 36.56 -24.96 6.41
CA ALA A 607 35.18 -25.04 6.86
C ALA A 607 35.01 -26.08 7.99
N ASN A 608 34.48 -25.64 9.13
CA ASN A 608 34.05 -26.51 10.23
C ASN A 608 32.67 -27.05 9.85
N ASN A 609 32.55 -28.34 9.49
CA ASN A 609 31.28 -28.90 8.98
C ASN A 609 30.65 -29.93 9.93
N ALA A 610 29.32 -29.91 9.97
CA ALA A 610 28.44 -30.93 10.52
C ALA A 610 27.87 -31.78 9.37
N LEU A 611 27.73 -33.09 9.59
CA LEU A 611 26.94 -33.97 8.73
C LEU A 611 25.47 -33.91 9.16
N PHE A 612 24.62 -33.21 8.41
CA PHE A 612 23.19 -33.11 8.67
C PHE A 612 22.42 -34.24 7.99
N LYS A 613 21.80 -35.13 8.78
CA LYS A 613 20.89 -36.18 8.28
C LYS A 613 19.45 -35.79 8.61
N VAL A 614 18.53 -35.98 7.67
CA VAL A 614 17.11 -35.60 7.87
C VAL A 614 16.14 -36.50 7.12
N ASP A 615 15.07 -36.89 7.79
CA ASP A 615 13.87 -37.51 7.22
C ASP A 615 12.61 -36.75 7.69
N SER A 616 11.47 -37.00 7.05
CA SER A 616 10.21 -36.35 7.36
C SER A 616 9.01 -37.27 7.21
N GLU A 617 7.90 -36.86 7.82
CA GLU A 617 6.61 -37.52 7.67
C GLU A 617 5.55 -36.49 7.24
N PRO A 618 5.02 -36.54 6.00
CA PRO A 618 5.38 -37.46 4.91
C PRO A 618 6.83 -37.32 4.44
N SER A 619 7.39 -38.41 3.90
CA SER A 619 8.73 -38.40 3.30
C SER A 619 8.69 -37.84 1.87
N ALA A 620 9.84 -37.71 1.20
CA ALA A 620 10.02 -36.97 -0.05
C ALA A 620 9.66 -35.47 0.00
N ALA A 621 9.65 -34.87 1.20
CA ALA A 621 9.59 -33.42 1.39
C ALA A 621 10.87 -32.76 0.85
N SER A 622 10.74 -31.59 0.23
CA SER A 622 11.86 -30.85 -0.34
C SER A 622 12.58 -30.08 0.76
N VAL A 623 13.89 -30.32 0.89
CA VAL A 623 14.74 -29.79 1.96
C VAL A 623 15.52 -28.60 1.45
N TYR A 624 15.50 -27.51 2.20
CA TYR A 624 16.26 -26.29 1.95
C TYR A 624 17.10 -25.94 3.19
N ILE A 625 18.31 -25.42 2.98
CA ILE A 625 19.21 -24.92 4.01
C ILE A 625 19.65 -23.52 3.60
N ASP A 626 19.40 -22.52 4.45
CA ASP A 626 19.55 -21.08 4.13
C ASP A 626 18.93 -20.68 2.78
N ASP A 627 17.73 -21.21 2.55
CA ASP A 627 16.92 -21.08 1.33
C ASP A 627 17.49 -21.75 0.06
N GLU A 628 18.70 -22.32 0.09
CA GLU A 628 19.23 -23.16 -0.99
C GLU A 628 18.62 -24.58 -0.95
N PRO A 629 18.17 -25.14 -2.09
CA PRO A 629 17.64 -26.51 -2.14
C PRO A 629 18.77 -27.55 -2.04
N VAL A 630 18.70 -28.44 -1.04
CA VAL A 630 19.74 -29.47 -0.81
C VAL A 630 19.30 -30.89 -1.18
N GLY A 631 18.01 -31.13 -1.39
CA GLY A 631 17.50 -32.45 -1.81
C GLY A 631 16.05 -32.70 -1.38
N LYS A 632 15.72 -33.98 -1.18
CA LYS A 632 14.46 -34.45 -0.59
C LYS A 632 14.73 -35.46 0.53
N THR A 633 13.82 -35.56 1.49
CA THR A 633 13.87 -36.60 2.53
C THR A 633 13.61 -38.00 1.96
N PRO A 634 14.26 -39.06 2.49
CA PRO A 634 15.29 -39.06 3.52
C PRO A 634 16.70 -38.75 2.97
N ILE A 635 17.42 -37.82 3.60
CA ILE A 635 18.84 -37.53 3.35
C ILE A 635 19.68 -38.37 4.34
N ALA A 636 19.60 -39.69 4.22
CA ALA A 636 20.20 -40.64 5.17
C ALA A 636 21.74 -40.67 5.14
N GLY A 637 22.34 -40.45 3.96
CA GLY A 637 23.79 -40.29 3.81
C GLY A 637 24.32 -38.95 4.35
N GLY A 638 23.42 -38.03 4.69
CA GLY A 638 23.72 -36.70 5.20
C GLY A 638 24.18 -35.68 4.14
N LYS A 639 24.11 -34.40 4.52
CA LYS A 639 24.61 -33.24 3.78
C LYS A 639 25.61 -32.50 4.67
N LEU A 640 26.77 -32.11 4.13
CA LEU A 640 27.67 -31.22 4.86
C LEU A 640 27.04 -29.81 4.95
N VAL A 641 26.99 -29.28 6.17
CA VAL A 641 26.54 -27.94 6.54
C VAL A 641 27.64 -27.33 7.41
N THR A 642 27.96 -26.03 7.25
CA THR A 642 28.95 -25.39 8.14
C THR A 642 28.44 -25.31 9.57
N PHE A 643 29.34 -25.06 10.52
CA PHE A 643 28.95 -24.81 11.90
C PHE A 643 28.27 -23.44 12.03
N GLY A 644 27.21 -23.35 12.82
CA GLY A 644 26.46 -22.12 13.06
C GLY A 644 24.96 -22.23 12.87
N PHE A 645 24.33 -21.09 12.60
CA PHE A 645 22.89 -20.97 12.43
C PHE A 645 22.50 -21.08 10.97
N HIS A 646 21.84 -22.18 10.63
CA HIS A 646 21.35 -22.45 9.30
C HIS A 646 19.83 -22.68 9.36
N SER A 647 19.06 -21.98 8.53
CA SER A 647 17.61 -22.20 8.50
C SER A 647 17.30 -23.46 7.70
N VAL A 648 16.77 -24.48 8.37
CA VAL A 648 16.26 -25.69 7.75
C VAL A 648 14.77 -25.51 7.46
N ARG A 649 14.39 -25.60 6.18
CA ARG A 649 13.00 -25.53 5.72
C ARG A 649 12.63 -26.78 4.95
N LEU A 650 11.53 -27.44 5.33
CA LEU A 650 10.99 -28.61 4.62
C LEU A 650 9.59 -28.30 4.10
N THR A 651 9.33 -28.62 2.83
CA THR A 651 8.04 -28.37 2.15
C THR A 651 7.51 -29.63 1.46
N TYR A 652 6.21 -29.91 1.56
CA TYR A 652 5.59 -31.11 0.98
C TYR A 652 4.20 -30.81 0.41
N GLY A 653 4.12 -30.69 -0.93
CA GLY A 653 2.87 -30.34 -1.62
C GLY A 653 2.30 -28.97 -1.22
N GLU A 654 1.00 -28.77 -1.48
CA GLU A 654 0.27 -27.58 -1.03
C GLU A 654 -0.44 -27.77 0.30
N ASP A 655 -0.71 -29.02 0.68
CA ASP A 655 -1.65 -29.41 1.74
C ASP A 655 -1.01 -29.47 3.14
N TYR A 656 0.30 -29.21 3.23
CA TYR A 656 1.08 -29.23 4.46
C TYR A 656 1.74 -27.89 4.70
N ARG A 657 1.98 -27.60 5.97
CA ARG A 657 2.71 -26.41 6.42
C ARG A 657 4.20 -26.64 6.28
N ASP A 658 4.92 -25.64 5.75
CA ASP A 658 6.38 -25.70 5.76
C ASP A 658 6.87 -25.80 7.21
N PHE A 659 7.67 -26.83 7.50
CA PHE A 659 8.54 -26.76 8.67
C PHE A 659 9.59 -25.68 8.39
N PHE A 660 9.83 -24.81 9.37
CA PHE A 660 10.92 -23.83 9.34
C PHE A 660 11.54 -23.72 10.73
N GLU A 661 12.84 -23.96 10.83
CA GLU A 661 13.61 -23.78 12.06
C GLU A 661 15.00 -23.24 11.76
N VAL A 662 15.48 -22.29 12.56
CA VAL A 662 16.89 -21.93 12.58
C VAL A 662 17.60 -22.91 13.50
N MET A 663 18.31 -23.86 12.93
CA MET A 663 19.02 -24.91 13.66
C MET A 663 20.46 -24.48 13.97
N GLU A 664 20.96 -24.92 15.12
CA GLU A 664 22.35 -24.77 15.52
C GLU A 664 23.16 -26.02 15.12
N PHE A 665 24.19 -25.82 14.31
CA PHE A 665 25.15 -26.85 13.91
C PHE A 665 26.47 -26.63 14.64
N THR A 666 26.74 -27.39 15.70
CA THR A 666 27.98 -27.29 16.50
C THR A 666 28.64 -28.64 16.81
N LYS A 667 28.16 -29.71 16.16
CA LYS A 667 28.62 -31.09 16.32
C LYS A 667 29.00 -31.68 14.96
N LYS A 668 29.87 -32.71 14.96
CA LYS A 668 30.31 -33.38 13.72
C LYS A 668 29.16 -34.03 12.93
N GLU A 669 28.07 -34.37 13.61
CA GLU A 669 26.86 -34.91 13.02
C GLU A 669 25.64 -34.33 13.76
N GLU A 670 24.56 -34.05 13.03
CA GLU A 670 23.27 -33.62 13.57
C GLU A 670 22.17 -34.43 12.89
N ASP A 671 21.48 -35.30 13.64
CA ASP A 671 20.55 -36.28 13.09
C ASP A 671 19.07 -35.92 13.37
N ARG A 672 18.27 -35.93 12.30
CA ARG A 672 16.81 -35.79 12.24
C ARG A 672 16.17 -36.94 11.46
N THR A 673 16.63 -38.16 11.66
CA THR A 673 16.04 -39.40 11.12
C THR A 673 15.46 -40.27 12.24
N GLY A 674 14.80 -41.38 11.89
CA GLY A 674 14.23 -42.32 12.85
C GLY A 674 13.15 -41.68 13.73
N GLU A 675 13.35 -41.71 15.04
CA GLU A 675 12.48 -41.05 16.04
C GLU A 675 12.59 -39.51 16.03
N ARG A 676 13.66 -38.96 15.45
CA ARG A 676 13.94 -37.52 15.37
C ARG A 676 13.50 -36.90 14.03
N ARG A 677 12.72 -37.63 13.21
CA ARG A 677 12.23 -37.16 11.91
C ARG A 677 11.24 -36.01 12.03
N ILE A 678 11.18 -35.17 11.01
CA ILE A 678 10.35 -33.95 11.01
C ILE A 678 8.94 -34.29 10.53
N ALA A 679 8.00 -34.39 11.46
CA ALA A 679 6.57 -34.52 11.13
C ALA A 679 6.02 -33.17 10.60
N LEU A 680 5.51 -33.17 9.38
CA LEU A 680 4.87 -32.02 8.75
C LEU A 680 3.37 -32.04 9.08
N GLN A 681 2.86 -30.93 9.61
CA GLN A 681 1.44 -30.74 9.89
C GLN A 681 0.67 -30.41 8.62
N LYS A 682 -0.56 -30.94 8.48
CA LYS A 682 -1.47 -30.53 7.41
C LYS A 682 -1.97 -29.11 7.66
N ASP A 683 -2.32 -28.40 6.60
CA ASP A 683 -2.91 -27.06 6.67
C ASP A 683 -4.42 -27.16 6.41
N PHE A 684 -5.20 -27.57 7.41
CA PHE A 684 -6.62 -27.88 7.20
C PHE A 684 -7.42 -26.64 6.78
N LEU A 685 -7.02 -25.47 7.28
CA LEU A 685 -7.57 -24.18 6.86
C LEU A 685 -7.35 -23.94 5.36
N LYS A 686 -6.10 -24.06 4.88
CA LYS A 686 -5.76 -23.88 3.46
C LYS A 686 -6.41 -24.93 2.56
N ILE A 687 -6.52 -26.19 3.01
CA ILE A 687 -7.17 -27.26 2.24
C ILE A 687 -8.66 -26.95 2.04
N GLY A 688 -9.38 -26.60 3.12
CA GLY A 688 -10.82 -26.36 3.08
C GLY A 688 -11.20 -25.05 2.39
N GLU A 689 -10.41 -23.99 2.55
CA GLU A 689 -10.64 -22.71 1.86
C GLU A 689 -10.46 -22.86 0.34
N ARG A 690 -9.43 -23.59 -0.09
CA ARG A 690 -9.21 -23.98 -1.50
C ARG A 690 -10.34 -24.87 -2.05
N ALA A 691 -11.13 -25.52 -1.20
CA ALA A 691 -12.32 -26.27 -1.59
C ALA A 691 -13.56 -25.35 -1.71
N ARG A 692 -13.82 -24.47 -0.73
CA ARG A 692 -14.88 -23.43 -0.84
C ARG A 692 -14.70 -22.58 -2.10
N GLN A 693 -13.47 -22.14 -2.40
CA GLN A 693 -13.14 -21.36 -3.60
C GLN A 693 -13.41 -22.10 -4.94
N LYS A 694 -13.63 -23.42 -4.91
CA LYS A 694 -14.02 -24.24 -6.06
C LYS A 694 -15.51 -24.61 -6.06
N GLY A 695 -16.28 -24.17 -5.07
CA GLY A 695 -17.66 -24.63 -4.81
C GLY A 695 -17.76 -26.02 -4.18
N ASP A 696 -16.63 -26.64 -3.78
CA ASP A 696 -16.59 -27.95 -3.14
C ASP A 696 -16.79 -27.80 -1.62
N ILE A 697 -18.04 -27.50 -1.24
CA ILE A 697 -18.43 -27.30 0.17
C ILE A 697 -18.26 -28.58 0.98
N ASP A 698 -18.56 -29.76 0.41
CA ASP A 698 -18.42 -31.04 1.12
C ASP A 698 -16.95 -31.43 1.30
N GLY A 699 -16.07 -31.11 0.34
CA GLY A 699 -14.62 -31.15 0.51
C GLY A 699 -14.11 -30.19 1.57
N ALA A 700 -14.69 -28.98 1.68
CA ALA A 700 -14.35 -28.01 2.73
C ALA A 700 -14.73 -28.52 4.12
N ILE A 701 -15.96 -29.04 4.29
CA ILE A 701 -16.42 -29.68 5.54
C ILE A 701 -15.47 -30.81 5.92
N LYS A 702 -15.15 -31.70 4.98
CA LYS A 702 -14.24 -32.84 5.21
C LYS A 702 -12.83 -32.39 5.60
N ALA A 703 -12.33 -31.29 5.05
CA ALA A 703 -11.01 -30.74 5.36
C ALA A 703 -10.97 -30.15 6.78
N TYR A 704 -11.92 -29.28 7.12
CA TYR A 704 -11.96 -28.63 8.44
C TYR A 704 -12.28 -29.63 9.56
N ALA A 705 -13.19 -30.58 9.34
CA ALA A 705 -13.54 -31.60 10.33
C ALA A 705 -12.39 -32.58 10.65
N ALA A 706 -11.37 -32.67 9.78
CA ALA A 706 -10.18 -33.48 10.00
C ALA A 706 -9.14 -32.84 10.95
N ALA A 707 -9.34 -31.58 11.37
CA ALA A 707 -8.54 -30.99 12.44
C ALA A 707 -8.87 -31.65 13.79
N GLY A 708 -7.88 -32.34 14.39
CA GLY A 708 -7.95 -32.87 15.75
C GLY A 708 -7.76 -31.78 16.81
N ARG A 709 -8.19 -32.02 18.05
CA ARG A 709 -8.26 -31.00 19.13
C ARG A 709 -6.93 -30.33 19.44
N ASP A 710 -5.82 -31.08 19.36
CA ASP A 710 -4.47 -30.59 19.66
C ASP A 710 -3.77 -29.94 18.44
N HIS A 711 -4.47 -29.84 17.29
CA HIS A 711 -3.95 -29.22 16.08
C HIS A 711 -4.08 -27.68 16.17
N PRO A 712 -3.08 -26.89 15.74
CA PRO A 712 -3.14 -25.41 15.82
C PRO A 712 -4.33 -24.79 15.07
N ASP A 713 -4.89 -25.51 14.08
CA ASP A 713 -6.05 -25.06 13.32
C ASP A 713 -7.40 -25.31 14.00
N TYR A 714 -7.46 -26.09 15.08
CA TYR A 714 -8.71 -26.67 15.57
C TYR A 714 -9.82 -25.63 15.79
N ALA A 715 -9.52 -24.56 16.53
CA ALA A 715 -10.51 -23.52 16.85
C ALA A 715 -11.02 -22.78 15.60
N GLU A 716 -10.15 -22.46 14.64
CA GLU A 716 -10.55 -21.77 13.41
C GLU A 716 -11.26 -22.71 12.44
N ALA A 717 -10.80 -23.97 12.30
CA ALA A 717 -11.47 -24.97 11.49
C ALA A 717 -12.91 -25.26 11.99
N ARG A 718 -13.10 -25.30 13.32
CA ARG A 718 -14.43 -25.42 13.94
C ARG A 718 -15.31 -24.19 13.69
N GLN A 719 -14.75 -22.97 13.73
CA GLN A 719 -15.47 -21.77 13.30
C GLN A 719 -15.90 -21.87 11.83
N ARG A 720 -15.00 -22.24 10.92
CA ARG A 720 -15.30 -22.35 9.48
C ARG A 720 -16.31 -23.46 9.15
N LEU A 721 -16.38 -24.52 9.96
CA LEU A 721 -17.47 -25.50 9.89
C LEU A 721 -18.81 -24.89 10.27
N GLY A 722 -18.87 -24.14 11.38
CA GLY A 722 -20.10 -23.46 11.80
C GLY A 722 -20.60 -22.47 10.76
N GLU A 723 -19.70 -21.70 10.13
CA GLU A 723 -20.02 -20.79 9.01
C GLU A 723 -20.59 -21.56 7.80
N ILE A 724 -19.94 -22.64 7.37
CA ILE A 724 -20.47 -23.48 6.27
C ILE A 724 -21.85 -24.06 6.60
N TYR A 725 -22.06 -24.54 7.84
CA TYR A 725 -23.35 -25.10 8.24
C TYR A 725 -24.46 -24.05 8.34
N LEU A 726 -24.11 -22.81 8.71
CA LEU A 726 -25.03 -21.67 8.75
C LEU A 726 -25.38 -21.18 7.34
N ASP A 727 -24.37 -20.88 6.52
CA ASP A 727 -24.53 -20.10 5.28
C ASP A 727 -24.67 -20.99 4.02
N ASP A 728 -23.91 -22.08 3.91
CA ASP A 728 -23.88 -22.94 2.69
C ASP A 728 -24.83 -24.15 2.77
N LYS A 729 -25.36 -24.49 3.96
CA LYS A 729 -26.14 -25.73 4.21
C LYS A 729 -27.47 -25.56 4.95
N GLU A 730 -27.71 -24.43 5.63
CA GLU A 730 -28.89 -24.21 6.48
C GLU A 730 -29.10 -25.31 7.57
N ASP A 731 -28.01 -25.93 8.04
CA ASP A 731 -27.98 -26.96 9.09
C ASP A 731 -27.64 -26.29 10.43
N TYR A 732 -28.59 -25.49 10.93
CA TYR A 732 -28.40 -24.64 12.10
C TYR A 732 -28.04 -25.42 13.38
N ASP A 733 -28.55 -26.65 13.55
CA ASP A 733 -28.17 -27.53 14.66
C ASP A 733 -26.66 -27.83 14.70
N ARG A 734 -26.05 -28.09 13.53
CA ARG A 734 -24.60 -28.26 13.44
C ARG A 734 -23.85 -26.95 13.57
N ALA A 735 -24.37 -25.87 13.00
CA ALA A 735 -23.76 -24.54 13.13
C ALA A 735 -23.62 -24.16 14.61
N ILE A 736 -24.69 -24.32 15.39
CA ILE A 736 -24.71 -24.14 16.85
C ILE A 736 -23.64 -25.02 17.51
N ALA A 737 -23.63 -26.33 17.26
CA ALA A 737 -22.70 -27.26 17.91
C ALA A 737 -21.21 -26.97 17.61
N GLU A 738 -20.87 -26.56 16.39
CA GLU A 738 -19.50 -26.22 16.02
C GLU A 738 -19.06 -24.86 16.63
N PHE A 739 -19.94 -23.86 16.65
CA PHE A 739 -19.66 -22.58 17.34
C PHE A 739 -19.59 -22.72 18.87
N GLU A 740 -20.46 -23.52 19.49
CA GLU A 740 -20.36 -23.89 20.90
C GLU A 740 -19.03 -24.59 21.19
N THR A 741 -18.57 -25.48 20.31
CA THR A 741 -17.27 -26.16 20.43
C THR A 741 -16.10 -25.17 20.43
N VAL A 742 -16.12 -24.13 19.59
CA VAL A 742 -15.13 -23.04 19.61
C VAL A 742 -15.18 -22.26 20.92
N LEU A 743 -16.36 -21.90 21.39
CA LEU A 743 -16.56 -21.09 22.59
C LEU A 743 -16.40 -21.87 23.90
N ALA A 744 -16.36 -23.21 23.84
CA ALA A 744 -16.03 -24.10 24.96
C ALA A 744 -14.52 -24.26 25.22
N LEU A 745 -13.65 -23.76 24.34
CA LEU A 745 -12.20 -23.82 24.54
C LEU A 745 -11.74 -22.82 25.64
N PRO A 746 -10.94 -23.23 26.64
CA PRO A 746 -10.57 -22.37 27.78
C PRO A 746 -9.93 -21.03 27.38
N GLU A 747 -9.17 -21.02 26.30
CA GLU A 747 -8.46 -19.85 25.78
C GLU A 747 -9.43 -18.84 25.14
N ASN A 748 -10.53 -19.34 24.58
CA ASN A 748 -11.60 -18.54 23.98
C ASN A 748 -12.56 -18.01 25.06
N GLN A 749 -12.88 -18.83 26.07
CA GLN A 749 -13.64 -18.41 27.26
C GLN A 749 -12.95 -17.26 28.02
N GLN A 750 -11.62 -17.28 28.09
CA GLN A 750 -10.82 -16.22 28.71
C GLN A 750 -10.55 -15.02 27.78
N LEU A 751 -11.10 -15.00 26.57
CA LEU A 751 -10.89 -13.96 25.55
C LEU A 751 -9.39 -13.69 25.25
N ILE A 752 -8.56 -14.75 25.31
CA ILE A 752 -7.15 -14.68 24.93
C ILE A 752 -7.06 -14.54 23.40
N TYR A 753 -7.71 -15.45 22.66
CA TYR A 753 -7.84 -15.40 21.21
C TYR A 753 -9.04 -14.53 20.78
N LYS A 754 -8.84 -13.22 20.90
CA LYS A 754 -9.83 -12.15 20.61
C LYS A 754 -10.51 -12.24 19.23
N GLN A 755 -9.89 -12.89 18.26
CA GLN A 755 -10.45 -13.15 16.93
C GLN A 755 -11.81 -13.87 16.98
N PHE A 756 -12.02 -14.78 17.93
CA PHE A 756 -13.29 -15.53 18.09
C PHE A 756 -14.43 -14.72 18.74
N ALA A 757 -14.26 -13.40 18.93
CA ALA A 757 -15.33 -12.53 19.42
C ALA A 757 -16.55 -12.49 18.48
N VAL A 758 -16.35 -12.68 17.16
CA VAL A 758 -17.43 -12.78 16.15
C VAL A 758 -18.17 -14.11 16.22
N THR A 759 -17.56 -15.17 16.77
CA THR A 759 -18.23 -16.48 16.93
C THR A 759 -19.47 -16.39 17.82
N PHE A 760 -19.53 -15.43 18.76
CA PHE A 760 -20.75 -15.12 19.52
C PHE A 760 -21.87 -14.51 18.65
N THR A 761 -21.52 -13.74 17.62
CA THR A 761 -22.47 -13.19 16.64
C THR A 761 -23.03 -14.31 15.76
N ASN A 762 -22.17 -15.17 15.23
CA ASN A 762 -22.57 -16.25 14.33
C ASN A 762 -23.38 -17.33 15.06
N LEU A 763 -23.03 -17.68 16.31
CA LEU A 763 -23.85 -18.53 17.18
C LEU A 763 -25.23 -17.89 17.45
N GLY A 764 -25.26 -16.58 17.66
CA GLY A 764 -26.49 -15.81 17.82
C GLY A 764 -27.40 -15.86 16.59
N HIS A 765 -26.82 -15.72 15.40
CA HIS A 765 -27.52 -15.87 14.11
C HIS A 765 -28.04 -17.30 13.94
N ALA A 766 -27.23 -18.33 14.21
CA ALA A 766 -27.65 -19.73 14.09
C ALA A 766 -28.84 -20.09 15.01
N TYR A 767 -28.83 -19.65 16.28
CA TYR A 767 -29.99 -19.79 17.16
C TYR A 767 -31.21 -18.99 16.66
N CYS A 768 -31.03 -17.80 16.07
CA CYS A 768 -32.13 -17.03 15.48
C CYS A 768 -32.84 -17.79 14.36
N GLU A 769 -32.09 -18.42 13.45
CA GLU A 769 -32.68 -19.14 12.32
C GLU A 769 -33.23 -20.52 12.70
N GLN A 770 -32.61 -21.21 13.67
CA GLN A 770 -33.23 -22.40 14.26
C GLN A 770 -34.56 -22.06 14.98
N GLY A 771 -34.59 -20.95 15.73
CA GLY A 771 -35.82 -20.42 16.32
C GLY A 771 -36.88 -20.04 15.28
N ASN A 772 -36.47 -19.47 14.13
CA ASN A 772 -37.37 -19.19 13.00
C ASN A 772 -37.92 -20.47 12.38
N ARG A 773 -37.09 -21.50 12.20
CA ARG A 773 -37.46 -22.81 11.65
C ARG A 773 -38.46 -23.54 12.54
N LEU A 774 -38.25 -23.51 13.86
CA LEU A 774 -39.07 -24.22 14.85
C LEU A 774 -40.35 -23.48 15.27
N VAL A 775 -40.51 -22.18 14.95
CA VAL A 775 -41.61 -21.32 15.46
C VAL A 775 -43.03 -21.88 15.25
N ASN A 776 -43.22 -22.68 14.20
CA ASN A 776 -44.51 -23.29 13.84
C ASN A 776 -44.65 -24.77 14.24
N SER A 777 -43.58 -25.44 14.67
CA SER A 777 -43.54 -26.88 14.96
C SER A 777 -43.22 -27.21 16.43
N ASP A 778 -42.29 -26.48 17.04
CA ASP A 778 -41.99 -26.53 18.47
C ASP A 778 -41.73 -25.11 18.99
N ARG A 779 -42.80 -24.51 19.54
CA ARG A 779 -42.80 -23.15 20.08
C ARG A 779 -41.94 -23.03 21.35
N ASP A 780 -41.75 -24.12 22.09
CA ASP A 780 -40.98 -24.11 23.34
C ASP A 780 -39.48 -24.28 23.07
N ALA A 781 -39.09 -25.05 22.05
CA ALA A 781 -37.72 -25.06 21.53
C ALA A 781 -37.37 -23.69 20.92
N ALA A 782 -38.18 -23.18 19.99
CA ALA A 782 -37.95 -21.87 19.37
C ALA A 782 -37.84 -20.72 20.39
N SER A 783 -38.61 -20.76 21.49
CA SER A 783 -38.51 -19.76 22.55
C SER A 783 -37.17 -19.83 23.32
N LYS A 784 -36.60 -21.03 23.48
CA LYS A 784 -35.26 -21.21 24.08
C LYS A 784 -34.18 -20.73 23.13
N ASP A 785 -34.31 -21.01 21.84
CA ASP A 785 -33.32 -20.60 20.83
C ASP A 785 -33.25 -19.07 20.71
N PHE A 786 -34.39 -18.36 20.64
CA PHE A 786 -34.36 -16.89 20.68
C PHE A 786 -33.77 -16.34 22.00
N ALA A 787 -33.95 -17.01 23.13
CA ALA A 787 -33.31 -16.62 24.40
C ALA A 787 -31.79 -16.88 24.40
N ASN A 788 -31.34 -17.98 23.80
CA ASN A 788 -29.93 -18.31 23.60
C ASN A 788 -29.25 -17.35 22.62
N ALA A 789 -29.94 -16.98 21.53
CA ALA A 789 -29.51 -15.95 20.58
C ALA A 789 -29.26 -14.61 21.30
N ILE A 790 -30.23 -14.12 22.07
CA ILE A 790 -30.09 -12.89 22.87
C ILE A 790 -28.86 -12.97 23.79
N LYS A 791 -28.65 -14.09 24.48
CA LYS A 791 -27.51 -14.30 25.37
C LYS A 791 -26.17 -14.22 24.62
N ALA A 792 -26.03 -14.92 23.49
CA ALA A 792 -24.82 -14.90 22.68
C ALA A 792 -24.54 -13.50 22.10
N LEU A 793 -25.55 -12.85 21.54
CA LEU A 793 -25.43 -11.54 20.89
C LEU A 793 -25.17 -10.42 21.91
N GLN A 794 -25.70 -10.51 23.14
CA GLN A 794 -25.29 -9.63 24.23
C GLN A 794 -23.80 -9.76 24.57
N THR A 795 -23.25 -10.97 24.57
CA THR A 795 -21.81 -11.21 24.80
C THR A 795 -20.97 -10.68 23.64
N ALA A 796 -21.42 -10.83 22.40
CA ALA A 796 -20.81 -10.19 21.23
C ALA A 796 -20.81 -8.66 21.34
N ARG A 797 -21.95 -8.05 21.68
CA ARG A 797 -22.12 -6.59 21.84
C ARG A 797 -21.17 -6.00 22.88
N GLN A 798 -20.92 -6.70 23.98
CA GLN A 798 -19.93 -6.32 25.01
C GLN A 798 -18.47 -6.39 24.53
N ASN A 799 -18.19 -7.15 23.46
CA ASN A 799 -16.84 -7.45 22.97
C ASN A 799 -16.52 -6.93 21.57
N THR A 800 -17.40 -6.13 20.96
CA THR A 800 -17.24 -5.47 19.64
C THR A 800 -15.85 -4.89 19.37
N ARG A 801 -15.20 -4.30 20.38
CA ARG A 801 -13.80 -3.80 20.33
C ARG A 801 -12.73 -4.84 19.92
N PHE A 802 -13.09 -6.12 19.87
CA PHE A 802 -12.22 -7.25 19.52
C PHE A 802 -12.54 -7.87 18.15
N PHE A 803 -13.61 -7.43 17.47
CA PHE A 803 -13.98 -7.94 16.14
C PHE A 803 -12.85 -7.69 15.11
N PRO A 804 -12.58 -8.64 14.19
CA PRO A 804 -11.59 -8.48 13.12
C PRO A 804 -11.84 -7.22 12.29
N LYS A 805 -10.77 -6.48 11.98
CA LYS A 805 -10.87 -5.18 11.27
C LYS A 805 -11.48 -5.31 9.85
N ALA A 806 -11.41 -6.49 9.23
CA ALA A 806 -12.00 -6.75 7.93
C ALA A 806 -13.54 -6.84 8.01
N GLU A 807 -14.05 -7.67 8.92
CA GLU A 807 -15.48 -7.94 9.12
C GLU A 807 -16.18 -6.97 10.08
N TYR A 808 -15.44 -6.03 10.71
CA TYR A 808 -15.92 -5.21 11.84
C TYR A 808 -17.31 -4.56 11.63
N ASP A 809 -17.56 -3.96 10.48
CA ASP A 809 -18.85 -3.29 10.23
C ASP A 809 -19.98 -4.32 10.14
N GLU A 810 -19.78 -5.41 9.41
CA GLU A 810 -20.74 -6.49 9.18
C GLU A 810 -21.07 -7.23 10.49
N ALA A 811 -20.06 -7.65 11.24
CA ALA A 811 -20.24 -8.25 12.56
C ALA A 811 -20.94 -7.30 13.56
N VAL A 812 -20.74 -5.97 13.48
CA VAL A 812 -21.51 -4.99 14.26
C VAL A 812 -22.96 -4.94 13.78
N HIS A 813 -23.21 -4.84 12.47
CA HIS A 813 -24.57 -4.84 11.91
C HIS A 813 -25.37 -6.05 12.42
N ASP A 814 -24.82 -7.25 12.25
CA ASP A 814 -25.50 -8.50 12.56
C ASP A 814 -25.72 -8.67 14.07
N THR A 815 -24.74 -8.29 14.88
CA THR A 815 -24.87 -8.30 16.35
C THR A 815 -26.09 -7.49 16.81
N TYR A 816 -26.30 -6.29 16.25
CA TYR A 816 -27.47 -5.48 16.61
C TYR A 816 -28.77 -5.95 15.92
N TYR A 817 -28.71 -6.34 14.64
CA TYR A 817 -29.87 -6.79 13.87
C TYR A 817 -30.51 -8.04 14.47
N TYR A 818 -29.71 -9.10 14.67
CA TYR A 818 -30.21 -10.35 15.23
C TYR A 818 -30.57 -10.20 16.72
N THR A 819 -29.96 -9.28 17.48
CA THR A 819 -30.42 -8.98 18.85
C THR A 819 -31.85 -8.47 18.83
N ALA A 820 -32.13 -7.49 17.97
CA ALA A 820 -33.46 -6.90 17.86
C ALA A 820 -34.50 -7.88 17.30
N LEU A 821 -34.10 -8.69 16.31
CA LEU A 821 -34.94 -9.75 15.74
C LEU A 821 -35.29 -10.83 16.78
N ALA A 822 -34.30 -11.31 17.55
CA ALA A 822 -34.53 -12.33 18.58
C ALA A 822 -35.49 -11.84 19.67
N TYR A 823 -35.29 -10.61 20.18
CA TYR A 823 -36.22 -10.00 21.13
C TYR A 823 -37.62 -9.81 20.54
N HIS A 824 -37.73 -9.38 19.27
CA HIS A 824 -39.01 -9.22 18.58
C HIS A 824 -39.76 -10.56 18.46
N LYS A 825 -39.08 -11.61 17.99
CA LYS A 825 -39.64 -12.96 17.84
C LYS A 825 -40.06 -13.54 19.19
N LEU A 826 -39.20 -13.45 20.21
CA LEU A 826 -39.50 -13.89 21.57
C LEU A 826 -40.68 -13.13 22.17
N TYR A 827 -40.84 -11.82 21.90
CA TYR A 827 -42.03 -11.07 22.30
C TYR A 827 -43.30 -11.57 21.59
N LEU A 828 -43.27 -11.80 20.26
CA LEU A 828 -44.43 -12.33 19.54
C LEU A 828 -44.90 -13.69 20.11
N MET A 829 -43.96 -14.51 20.60
CA MET A 829 -44.23 -15.83 21.17
C MET A 829 -44.67 -15.80 22.65
N THR A 830 -44.04 -14.97 23.47
CA THR A 830 -44.28 -14.91 24.94
C THR A 830 -45.32 -13.87 25.36
N LYS A 831 -45.53 -12.83 24.54
CA LYS A 831 -46.36 -11.64 24.81
C LYS A 831 -46.04 -10.92 26.13
N GLN A 832 -44.83 -11.09 26.67
CA GLN A 832 -44.38 -10.44 27.90
C GLN A 832 -43.98 -8.97 27.65
N PRO A 833 -44.55 -7.98 28.37
CA PRO A 833 -44.21 -6.55 28.18
C PRO A 833 -42.73 -6.21 28.41
N ALA A 834 -42.03 -6.94 29.30
CA ALA A 834 -40.60 -6.75 29.51
C ALA A 834 -39.78 -7.06 28.24
N VAL A 835 -40.15 -8.13 27.51
CA VAL A 835 -39.50 -8.51 26.25
C VAL A 835 -39.85 -7.51 25.13
N MET A 836 -41.09 -6.99 25.11
CA MET A 836 -41.51 -5.92 24.19
C MET A 836 -40.65 -4.65 24.34
N ASN A 837 -40.43 -4.21 25.58
CA ASN A 837 -39.58 -3.06 25.89
C ASN A 837 -38.13 -3.30 25.47
N SER A 838 -37.59 -4.51 25.66
CA SER A 838 -36.26 -4.90 25.19
C SER A 838 -36.16 -4.92 23.65
N ALA A 839 -37.18 -5.40 22.95
CA ALA A 839 -37.24 -5.41 21.49
C ALA A 839 -37.29 -3.99 20.90
N SER A 840 -38.11 -3.11 21.49
CA SER A 840 -38.20 -1.68 21.11
C SER A 840 -36.87 -0.96 21.29
N LEU A 841 -36.18 -1.19 22.42
CA LEU A 841 -34.83 -0.67 22.68
C LEU A 841 -33.81 -1.20 21.67
N ALA A 842 -33.79 -2.51 21.41
CA ALA A 842 -32.84 -3.14 20.49
C ALA A 842 -33.00 -2.65 19.04
N TRP A 843 -34.24 -2.48 18.55
CA TRP A 843 -34.47 -1.89 17.22
C TRP A 843 -33.99 -0.43 17.15
N ARG A 844 -34.14 0.36 18.21
CA ARG A 844 -33.58 1.73 18.25
C ARG A 844 -32.06 1.69 18.16
N GLU A 845 -31.41 0.87 19.00
CA GLU A 845 -29.95 0.72 18.99
C GLU A 845 -29.41 0.26 17.64
N TYR A 846 -30.10 -0.65 16.94
CA TYR A 846 -29.72 -1.06 15.57
C TYR A 846 -29.65 0.13 14.59
N PHE A 847 -30.59 1.08 14.66
CA PHE A 847 -30.53 2.29 13.83
C PHE A 847 -29.48 3.30 14.31
N ASP A 848 -29.29 3.44 15.62
CA ASP A 848 -28.29 4.35 16.23
C ASP A 848 -26.84 3.92 15.91
N PHE A 849 -26.57 2.60 15.89
CA PHE A 849 -25.25 2.02 15.66
C PHE A 849 -25.03 1.48 14.23
N PHE A 850 -25.95 1.75 13.29
CA PHE A 850 -25.86 1.25 11.91
C PHE A 850 -24.52 1.66 11.23
N PRO A 851 -23.69 0.71 10.74
CA PRO A 851 -22.38 1.03 10.19
C PRO A 851 -22.45 1.78 8.85
N LYS A 852 -21.89 3.00 8.82
CA LYS A 852 -21.95 3.89 7.64
C LYS A 852 -21.31 3.32 6.37
N LYS A 853 -20.41 2.34 6.46
CA LYS A 853 -19.82 1.69 5.27
C LYS A 853 -20.79 0.76 4.54
N LEU A 854 -21.85 0.32 5.20
CA LEU A 854 -22.88 -0.57 4.65
C LEU A 854 -24.06 0.21 4.04
N GLU A 855 -24.09 1.55 4.19
CA GLU A 855 -25.13 2.39 3.59
C GLU A 855 -25.02 2.38 2.06
N GLY A 856 -26.04 1.80 1.40
CA GLY A 856 -26.09 1.65 -0.06
C GLY A 856 -25.70 0.26 -0.58
N ILE A 857 -25.23 -0.66 0.27
CA ILE A 857 -25.02 -2.06 -0.10
C ILE A 857 -26.39 -2.79 -0.10
N PRO A 858 -26.82 -3.45 -1.20
CA PRO A 858 -28.21 -3.91 -1.36
C PRO A 858 -28.75 -4.80 -0.23
N ALA A 859 -27.99 -5.78 0.25
CA ALA A 859 -28.42 -6.68 1.32
C ALA A 859 -28.70 -5.92 2.63
N PHE A 860 -27.78 -5.05 3.06
CA PHE A 860 -27.94 -4.24 4.26
C PHE A 860 -29.01 -3.15 4.12
N VAL A 861 -29.30 -2.68 2.91
CA VAL A 861 -30.48 -1.83 2.64
C VAL A 861 -31.78 -2.61 2.86
N GLN A 862 -31.88 -3.84 2.35
CA GLN A 862 -33.05 -4.71 2.56
C GLN A 862 -33.24 -5.08 4.04
N ALA A 863 -32.17 -5.45 4.76
CA ALA A 863 -32.21 -5.70 6.20
C ALA A 863 -32.68 -4.45 6.98
N ARG A 864 -32.19 -3.26 6.62
CA ARG A 864 -32.58 -1.98 7.24
C ARG A 864 -34.03 -1.57 6.92
N GLU A 865 -34.61 -2.04 5.81
CA GLU A 865 -36.04 -1.92 5.53
C GLU A 865 -36.89 -2.91 6.34
N ALA A 866 -36.47 -4.18 6.45
CA ALA A 866 -37.14 -5.18 7.28
C ALA A 866 -37.15 -4.74 8.76
N ALA A 867 -36.03 -4.23 9.26
CA ALA A 867 -35.89 -3.64 10.59
C ALA A 867 -36.89 -2.51 10.87
N ARG A 868 -37.23 -1.68 9.86
CA ARG A 868 -38.26 -0.64 10.02
C ARG A 868 -39.63 -1.29 10.23
N ARG A 869 -40.01 -2.23 9.38
CA ARG A 869 -41.29 -2.95 9.49
C ARG A 869 -41.45 -3.64 10.85
N TYR A 870 -40.38 -4.27 11.38
CA TYR A 870 -40.40 -4.87 12.72
C TYR A 870 -40.45 -3.86 13.88
N ARG A 871 -39.74 -2.73 13.77
CA ARG A 871 -39.84 -1.63 14.74
C ARG A 871 -41.26 -1.05 14.75
N ASP A 872 -41.80 -0.77 13.58
CA ASP A 872 -43.10 -0.14 13.40
C ASP A 872 -44.21 -1.06 13.92
N GLN A 873 -44.12 -2.38 13.65
CA GLN A 873 -44.99 -3.40 14.24
C GLN A 873 -44.96 -3.43 15.78
N ILE A 874 -43.85 -3.07 16.45
CA ILE A 874 -43.81 -2.94 17.92
C ILE A 874 -44.41 -1.62 18.39
N GLN A 875 -44.36 -0.56 17.59
CA GLN A 875 -44.97 0.75 17.92
C GLN A 875 -46.50 0.75 17.74
N GLU A 876 -47.05 -0.31 17.12
CA GLU A 876 -48.48 -0.58 16.94
C GLU A 876 -49.06 -1.62 17.94
N GLN A 877 -48.35 -1.93 19.04
CA GLN A 877 -48.77 -2.87 20.10
C GLN A 877 -48.82 -2.22 21.49
#